data_AF-A0A2M8E4K1-F1
#
_entry.id   AF-A0A2M8E4K1-F1
#
_cell.length_a   1.000
_cell.length_b   1.000
_cell.length_c   1.000
_cell.angle_alpha   90.00
_cell.angle_beta   90.00
_cell.angle_gamma   90.00
#
_symmetry.space_group_name_H-M   'P 1'
#
loop_
_entity.id
_entity.type
_entity.pdbx_description
1 polymer ?
#
loop_
_entity_poly.entity_id
_entity_poly.type
_entity_poly.pdbx_seq_one_letter_code
_entity_poly.pdbx_strand_id
1 'polypeptide(L)'
;MAEIIYFQSRSELDARQNLAAFINHCRSNLTLYEDQGGFSVNKWQFKSGNRSFSMAFSKYNEKNDPYNFETLDEPFLTFAKARVRYTQSHRQVKSVGQNMIILRLLHDALIFVHGAADVLKADGLVIQKVRELADSRYPVSGLRYRLGQLLELLYEFLRKKYLVPTLPQWVNPWSRGRSKAEQTDKASRKWQEERCPSLHQMTSIADCFSRAETSEEEYWSSVVTMLMFAPSRAGELPSLTVDCLHVGATGSLGVRWCGEKGFGDTIKWVPEVMRETVIEAHRRLVDIGAPARAAAKFAHDNPNLFFRHEGCVTPPDFAENKALSALEFGCAMSFGASTLELIEARSKVCDDEVAWKILSSTNWVHKIRKDGNPTYQQLAKYTLGEYRNNDWPNLAGSNRPIWEALLLVRDREFHKSFGPRAFSWVQPSVNQINWQLAPRTGIRYPPKTLFQRFDIVNEDGSEIALTSHQLRVWLSTTAERGGMDSWQLAKWAGRARIQDNRHYDLRTPTERENQAREIMFLDERPTALQAIKLNLPVSYEDLGLNRMGIADVTEYGMCTHDYAMSPCVKGGECMICKEHVCIKGMPNTLERIKRLEELVATQFEKAKTDASVGVFGADRWVTHLGWKLAHIRTQRVRLESSDTPEGAILWIPPEHDPSPIKRSLEQRHLKSKPNENRLVDFSEVIALLGASGA
;
A
#
# COMPACT_ATOMS: atom_id res chain seq x y z
N MET A 1 -30.39 57.29 11.91
CA MET A 1 -29.59 56.54 10.91
C MET A 1 -30.54 55.62 10.20
N ALA A 2 -30.75 55.80 8.89
CA ALA A 2 -31.65 54.95 8.12
C ALA A 2 -31.06 53.54 8.01
N GLU A 3 -31.87 52.52 8.29
CA GLU A 3 -31.52 51.11 8.07
C GLU A 3 -31.44 50.90 6.55
N ILE A 4 -30.23 50.90 5.98
CA ILE A 4 -30.02 50.61 4.56
C ILE A 4 -30.11 49.09 4.39
N ILE A 5 -31.25 48.62 3.88
CA ILE A 5 -31.46 47.22 3.53
C ILE A 5 -30.89 46.98 2.13
N TYR A 6 -29.77 46.26 2.05
CA TYR A 6 -29.18 45.82 0.77
C TYR A 6 -29.94 44.59 0.23
N PHE A 7 -30.12 44.52 -1.09
CA PHE A 7 -30.64 43.33 -1.77
C PHE A 7 -29.70 42.14 -1.54
N GLN A 8 -30.24 41.00 -1.11
CA GLN A 8 -29.53 39.73 -0.94
C GLN A 8 -30.10 38.70 -1.91
N SER A 9 -29.22 37.96 -2.60
CA SER A 9 -29.66 36.94 -3.55
C SER A 9 -30.35 35.75 -2.85
N ARG A 10 -31.29 35.09 -3.52
CA ARG A 10 -31.96 33.89 -2.98
C ARG A 10 -30.96 32.77 -2.64
N SER A 11 -29.92 32.62 -3.46
CA SER A 11 -28.84 31.66 -3.22
C SER A 11 -28.08 31.92 -1.91
N GLU A 12 -27.87 33.18 -1.52
CA GLU A 12 -27.22 33.53 -0.25
C GLU A 12 -28.11 33.24 0.96
N LEU A 13 -29.42 33.51 0.82
CA LEU A 13 -30.40 33.19 1.86
C LEU A 13 -30.52 31.68 2.07
N ASP A 14 -30.62 30.91 0.99
CA ASP A 14 -30.71 29.45 1.02
C ASP A 14 -29.44 28.84 1.66
N ALA A 15 -28.25 29.34 1.31
CA ALA A 15 -26.98 28.90 1.88
C ALA A 15 -26.88 29.14 3.40
N ARG A 16 -27.32 30.32 3.87
CA ARG A 16 -27.38 30.63 5.31
C ARG A 16 -28.36 29.73 6.05
N GLN A 17 -29.55 29.49 5.47
CA GLN A 17 -30.54 28.59 6.05
C GLN A 17 -30.01 27.15 6.12
N ASN A 18 -29.37 26.67 5.05
CA ASN A 18 -28.76 25.33 5.01
C ASN A 18 -27.66 25.17 6.06
N LEU A 19 -26.80 26.18 6.23
CA LEU A 19 -25.76 26.15 7.26
C LEU A 19 -26.36 26.11 8.67
N ALA A 20 -27.37 26.95 8.94
CA ALA A 20 -28.05 26.97 10.22
C ALA A 20 -28.75 25.63 10.52
N ALA A 21 -29.46 25.06 9.54
CA ALA A 21 -30.11 23.75 9.65
C ALA A 21 -29.08 22.64 9.88
N PHE A 22 -27.96 22.65 9.16
CA PHE A 22 -26.87 21.70 9.33
C PHE A 22 -26.25 21.77 10.74
N ILE A 23 -25.95 22.98 11.23
CA ILE A 23 -25.41 23.19 12.57
C ILE A 23 -26.41 22.72 13.62
N ASN A 24 -27.70 23.06 13.47
CA ASN A 24 -28.74 22.64 14.40
C ASN A 24 -28.87 21.11 14.45
N HIS A 25 -28.89 20.44 13.29
CA HIS A 25 -28.90 18.97 13.25
C HIS A 25 -27.69 18.37 13.97
N CYS A 26 -26.48 18.89 13.74
CA CYS A 26 -25.28 18.37 14.40
C CYS A 26 -25.26 18.65 15.91
N ARG A 27 -25.83 19.76 16.35
CA ARG A 27 -25.89 20.14 17.76
C ARG A 27 -26.96 19.35 18.52
N SER A 28 -28.14 19.21 17.92
CA SER A 28 -29.35 18.74 18.60
C SER A 28 -29.63 17.25 18.40
N ASN A 29 -29.21 16.65 17.27
CA ASN A 29 -29.52 15.25 16.94
C ASN A 29 -28.33 14.31 17.10
N LEU A 30 -27.08 14.81 17.11
CA LEU A 30 -25.88 13.99 17.26
C LEU A 30 -25.28 14.13 18.67
N THR A 31 -25.06 13.01 19.36
CA THR A 31 -24.63 12.96 20.76
C THR A 31 -23.13 12.74 20.95
N LEU A 32 -22.37 12.53 19.87
CA LEU A 32 -20.95 12.24 19.96
C LEU A 32 -20.15 13.43 20.55
N TYR A 33 -19.38 13.14 21.61
CA TYR A 33 -18.62 14.10 22.45
C TYR A 33 -19.45 14.96 23.40
N GLU A 34 -20.75 14.69 23.57
CA GLU A 34 -21.57 15.43 24.55
C GLU A 34 -21.11 15.17 25.99
N ASP A 35 -20.64 13.96 26.27
CA ASP A 35 -20.00 13.55 27.53
C ASP A 35 -18.74 14.38 27.88
N GLN A 36 -18.14 15.05 26.90
CA GLN A 36 -16.97 15.91 27.05
C GLN A 36 -17.33 17.40 27.13
N GLY A 37 -18.62 17.75 27.16
CA GLY A 37 -19.14 19.12 27.17
C GLY A 37 -19.63 19.61 25.81
N GLY A 38 -19.59 18.78 24.77
CA GLY A 38 -20.19 19.06 23.47
C GLY A 38 -19.76 20.39 22.84
N PHE A 39 -20.73 21.17 22.36
CA PHE A 39 -20.45 22.47 21.72
C PHE A 39 -19.95 23.55 22.70
N SER A 40 -20.10 23.35 24.02
CA SER A 40 -19.66 24.32 25.03
C SER A 40 -18.14 24.35 25.22
N VAL A 41 -17.45 23.28 24.82
CA VAL A 41 -15.98 23.17 24.91
C VAL A 41 -15.33 23.28 23.53
N ASN A 42 -14.06 23.70 23.52
CA ASN A 42 -13.25 23.87 22.29
C ASN A 42 -12.21 22.75 22.09
N LYS A 43 -12.35 21.65 22.82
CA LYS A 43 -11.46 20.50 22.76
C LYS A 43 -12.24 19.21 22.96
N TRP A 44 -12.10 18.28 22.03
CA TRP A 44 -12.64 16.92 22.13
C TRP A 44 -11.51 15.90 22.04
N GLN A 45 -11.77 14.69 22.51
CA GLN A 45 -10.86 13.54 22.43
C GLN A 45 -11.57 12.36 21.79
N PHE A 46 -10.99 11.86 20.69
CA PHE A 46 -11.37 10.60 20.09
C PHE A 46 -10.52 9.48 20.69
N LYS A 47 -11.14 8.47 21.29
CA LYS A 47 -10.43 7.29 21.83
C LYS A 47 -10.58 6.11 20.88
N SER A 48 -9.48 5.45 20.55
CA SER A 48 -9.47 4.21 19.78
C SER A 48 -8.52 3.22 20.45
N GLY A 49 -9.10 2.23 21.14
CA GLY A 49 -8.36 1.40 22.10
C GLY A 49 -7.76 2.27 23.22
N ASN A 50 -6.51 1.99 23.60
CA ASN A 50 -5.79 2.75 24.64
C ASN A 50 -5.21 4.07 24.15
N ARG A 51 -5.40 4.45 22.88
CA ARG A 51 -4.87 5.70 22.32
C ARG A 51 -5.96 6.77 22.30
N SER A 52 -5.63 7.94 22.84
CA SER A 52 -6.47 9.14 22.74
C SER A 52 -5.89 10.11 21.71
N PHE A 53 -6.77 10.64 20.85
CA PHE A 53 -6.44 11.60 19.81
C PHE A 53 -7.19 12.90 20.09
N SER A 54 -6.45 13.96 20.41
CA SER A 54 -7.03 15.28 20.74
C SER A 54 -7.42 16.06 19.49
N MET A 55 -8.56 16.72 19.54
CA MET A 55 -9.08 17.67 18.54
C MET A 55 -9.28 19.01 19.23
N ALA A 56 -8.32 19.92 19.09
CA ALA A 56 -8.42 21.28 19.60
C ALA A 56 -8.88 22.21 18.47
N PHE A 57 -10.02 22.89 18.64
CA PHE A 57 -10.58 23.86 17.70
C PHE A 57 -9.85 25.20 17.84
N SER A 58 -8.55 25.17 17.56
CA SER A 58 -7.64 26.28 17.75
C SER A 58 -7.20 26.89 16.43
N LYS A 59 -6.77 28.16 16.47
CA LYS A 59 -5.99 28.80 15.41
C LYS A 59 -4.66 28.06 15.18
N TYR A 60 -4.04 28.35 14.05
CA TYR A 60 -2.72 27.82 13.73
C TYR A 60 -1.65 28.42 14.66
N ASN A 61 -0.75 27.57 15.15
CA ASN A 61 0.47 27.95 15.85
C ASN A 61 1.59 27.00 15.38
N GLU A 62 2.80 27.52 15.17
CA GLU A 62 3.97 26.72 14.79
C GLU A 62 4.30 25.66 15.84
N LYS A 63 4.14 26.00 17.12
CA LYS A 63 4.24 25.06 18.24
C LYS A 63 2.85 24.70 18.72
N ASN A 64 2.43 23.48 18.45
CA ASN A 64 1.12 22.99 18.84
C ASN A 64 1.10 22.74 20.36
N ASP A 65 0.50 23.65 21.13
CA ASP A 65 0.22 23.48 22.56
C ASP A 65 -1.26 23.09 22.76
N PRO A 66 -1.57 21.85 23.15
CA PRO A 66 -2.95 21.40 23.36
C PRO A 66 -3.61 21.95 24.64
N TYR A 67 -2.87 22.61 25.51
CA TYR A 67 -3.33 23.11 26.81
C TYR A 67 -3.48 24.62 26.83
N ASN A 68 -2.68 25.34 26.04
CA ASN A 68 -2.78 26.79 25.87
C ASN A 68 -2.92 27.14 24.38
N PHE A 69 -4.16 27.37 23.93
CA PHE A 69 -4.44 27.65 22.53
C PHE A 69 -5.52 28.73 22.35
N GLU A 70 -5.35 29.55 21.32
CA GLU A 70 -6.37 30.50 20.88
C GLU A 70 -7.42 29.77 20.02
N THR A 71 -8.70 30.02 20.27
CA THR A 71 -9.82 29.35 19.58
C THR A 71 -10.03 29.92 18.19
N LEU A 72 -10.55 29.11 17.25
CA LEU A 72 -11.02 29.63 15.95
C LEU A 72 -12.06 30.74 16.16
N ASP A 73 -12.12 31.69 15.24
CA ASP A 73 -13.07 32.80 15.28
C ASP A 73 -14.49 32.35 14.87
N GLU A 74 -15.53 32.96 15.43
CA GLU A 74 -16.92 32.77 15.00
C GLU A 74 -17.21 33.60 13.74
N PRO A 75 -18.13 33.15 12.85
CA PRO A 75 -18.97 31.94 12.93
C PRO A 75 -18.29 30.62 12.51
N PHE A 76 -17.04 30.64 12.05
CA PHE A 76 -16.35 29.44 11.56
C PHE A 76 -16.15 28.36 12.63
N LEU A 77 -15.88 28.74 13.88
CA LEU A 77 -15.73 27.80 14.99
C LEU A 77 -16.96 26.90 15.14
N THR A 78 -18.16 27.47 15.13
CA THR A 78 -19.41 26.71 15.22
C THR A 78 -19.57 25.73 14.04
N PHE A 79 -19.25 26.17 12.82
CA PHE A 79 -19.24 25.30 11.65
C PHE A 79 -18.22 24.16 11.79
N ALA A 80 -16.99 24.45 12.23
CA ALA A 80 -15.92 23.47 12.38
C ALA A 80 -16.31 22.36 13.37
N LYS A 81 -16.92 22.73 14.52
CA LYS A 81 -17.48 21.77 15.48
C LYS A 81 -18.56 20.89 14.87
N ALA A 82 -19.53 21.49 14.18
CA ALA A 82 -20.61 20.76 13.52
C ALA A 82 -20.06 19.77 12.48
N ARG A 83 -19.09 20.19 11.66
CA ARG A 83 -18.46 19.34 10.65
C ARG A 83 -17.74 18.15 11.26
N VAL A 84 -16.92 18.37 12.29
CA VAL A 84 -16.16 17.31 12.96
C VAL A 84 -17.10 16.31 13.66
N ARG A 85 -18.14 16.80 14.35
CA ARG A 85 -19.14 15.91 14.97
C ARG A 85 -19.87 15.09 13.92
N TYR A 86 -20.29 15.71 12.81
CA TYR A 86 -20.96 15.01 11.71
C TYR A 86 -20.10 13.88 11.13
N THR A 87 -18.85 14.17 10.75
CA THR A 87 -17.97 13.16 10.15
C THR A 87 -17.68 12.01 11.09
N GLN A 88 -17.35 12.31 12.35
CA GLN A 88 -17.04 11.29 13.35
C GLN A 88 -18.24 10.44 13.74
N SER A 89 -19.46 11.01 13.70
CA SER A 89 -20.69 10.25 13.97
C SER A 89 -21.05 9.28 12.83
N HIS A 90 -20.71 9.60 11.58
CA HIS A 90 -20.93 8.71 10.45
C HIS A 90 -19.87 7.61 10.37
N ARG A 91 -18.59 7.99 10.54
CA ARG A 91 -17.47 7.05 10.52
C ARG A 91 -16.32 7.61 11.34
N GLN A 92 -16.04 6.97 12.47
CA GLN A 92 -14.91 7.36 13.29
C GLN A 92 -13.58 7.09 12.57
N VAL A 93 -12.74 8.11 12.46
CA VAL A 93 -11.43 8.02 11.79
C VAL A 93 -10.31 8.51 12.69
N LYS A 94 -9.17 7.80 12.67
CA LYS A 94 -7.97 8.14 13.46
C LYS A 94 -7.25 9.40 12.97
N SER A 95 -7.50 9.86 11.74
CA SER A 95 -6.85 11.02 11.11
C SER A 95 -7.39 12.38 11.59
N VAL A 96 -7.82 12.47 12.84
CA VAL A 96 -8.46 13.67 13.41
C VAL A 96 -7.53 14.89 13.41
N GLY A 97 -6.24 14.68 13.67
CA GLY A 97 -5.25 15.76 13.67
C GLY A 97 -5.10 16.42 12.30
N GLN A 98 -5.12 15.64 11.22
CA GLN A 98 -5.04 16.18 9.85
C GLN A 98 -6.33 16.92 9.45
N ASN A 99 -7.49 16.49 9.97
CA ASN A 99 -8.74 17.23 9.79
C ASN A 99 -8.68 18.61 10.47
N MET A 100 -8.05 18.70 11.66
CA MET A 100 -7.85 20.00 12.31
C MET A 100 -6.93 20.92 11.49
N ILE A 101 -5.91 20.37 10.83
CA ILE A 101 -5.01 21.14 9.96
C ILE A 101 -5.77 21.79 8.80
N ILE A 102 -6.60 21.02 8.08
CA ILE A 102 -7.34 21.58 6.93
C ILE A 102 -8.36 22.65 7.35
N LEU A 103 -8.98 22.51 8.53
CA LEU A 103 -9.90 23.50 9.07
C LEU A 103 -9.17 24.81 9.42
N ARG A 104 -7.97 24.72 10.00
CA ARG A 104 -7.11 25.89 10.29
C ARG A 104 -6.64 26.58 9.01
N LEU A 105 -6.25 25.82 7.99
CA LEU A 105 -5.87 26.38 6.70
C LEU A 105 -7.03 27.16 6.07
N LEU A 106 -8.24 26.58 6.07
CA LEU A 106 -9.43 27.25 5.54
C LEU A 106 -9.80 28.49 6.35
N HIS A 107 -9.76 28.40 7.68
CA HIS A 107 -10.02 29.53 8.58
C HIS A 107 -9.10 30.72 8.28
N ASP A 108 -7.78 30.49 8.25
CA ASP A 108 -6.81 31.56 8.05
C ASP A 108 -6.91 32.15 6.64
N ALA A 109 -7.24 31.31 5.64
CA ALA A 109 -7.49 31.77 4.28
C ALA A 109 -8.74 32.67 4.18
N LEU A 110 -9.82 32.34 4.89
CA LEU A 110 -11.04 33.15 4.95
C LEU A 110 -10.78 34.52 5.57
N ILE A 111 -10.06 34.57 6.68
CA ILE A 111 -9.68 35.83 7.34
C ILE A 111 -8.77 36.65 6.41
N PHE A 112 -7.79 36.03 5.77
CA PHE A 112 -6.86 36.73 4.90
C PHE A 112 -7.55 37.36 3.68
N VAL A 113 -8.46 36.61 3.02
CA VAL A 113 -9.10 37.07 1.77
C VAL A 113 -10.28 38.01 2.05
N HIS A 114 -11.10 37.69 3.05
CA HIS A 114 -12.39 38.35 3.27
C HIS A 114 -12.50 39.13 4.59
N GLY A 115 -11.45 39.14 5.41
CA GLY A 115 -11.45 39.77 6.73
C GLY A 115 -12.44 39.13 7.72
N ALA A 116 -12.98 37.96 7.42
CA ALA A 116 -14.04 37.32 8.21
C ALA A 116 -13.90 35.80 8.21
N ALA A 117 -14.04 35.18 9.38
CA ALA A 117 -14.07 33.74 9.55
C ALA A 117 -15.49 33.19 9.27
N ASP A 118 -15.95 33.30 8.02
CA ASP A 118 -17.26 32.78 7.59
C ASP A 118 -17.09 31.80 6.44
N VAL A 119 -17.48 30.53 6.66
CA VAL A 119 -17.38 29.46 5.66
C VAL A 119 -18.19 29.76 4.39
N LEU A 120 -19.26 30.55 4.50
CA LEU A 120 -20.09 30.91 3.35
C LEU A 120 -19.38 31.84 2.36
N LYS A 121 -18.29 32.49 2.79
CA LYS A 121 -17.43 33.31 1.94
C LYS A 121 -16.33 32.51 1.22
N ALA A 122 -16.33 31.18 1.34
CA ALA A 122 -15.35 30.37 0.62
C ALA A 122 -15.55 30.52 -0.90
N ASP A 123 -14.48 30.88 -1.61
CA ASP A 123 -14.48 31.06 -3.07
C ASP A 123 -13.15 30.58 -3.68
N GLY A 124 -12.93 30.87 -4.97
CA GLY A 124 -11.69 30.51 -5.66
C GLY A 124 -10.44 31.18 -5.08
N LEU A 125 -10.54 32.40 -4.57
CA LEU A 125 -9.42 33.12 -3.96
C LEU A 125 -9.04 32.51 -2.61
N VAL A 126 -10.03 32.10 -1.82
CA VAL A 126 -9.82 31.36 -0.56
C VAL A 126 -9.14 30.02 -0.85
N ILE A 127 -9.57 29.29 -1.88
CA ILE A 127 -8.92 28.03 -2.31
C ILE A 127 -7.44 28.26 -2.66
N GLN A 128 -7.15 29.29 -3.45
CA GLN A 128 -5.78 29.65 -3.80
C GLN A 128 -4.97 29.95 -2.53
N LYS A 129 -5.54 30.70 -1.59
CA LYS A 129 -4.86 31.05 -0.35
C LYS A 129 -4.60 29.84 0.54
N VAL A 130 -5.54 28.88 0.62
CA VAL A 130 -5.32 27.61 1.32
C VAL A 130 -4.12 26.86 0.76
N ARG A 131 -3.96 26.84 -0.58
CA ARG A 131 -2.81 26.21 -1.23
C ARG A 131 -1.50 26.89 -0.82
N GLU A 132 -1.43 28.21 -0.88
CA GLU A 132 -0.24 28.98 -0.46
C GLU A 132 0.14 28.70 1.00
N LEU A 133 -0.85 28.70 1.91
CA LEU A 133 -0.63 28.41 3.32
C LEU A 133 -0.16 26.97 3.53
N ALA A 134 -0.72 26.01 2.79
CA ALA A 134 -0.30 24.60 2.88
C ALA A 134 1.13 24.39 2.37
N ASP A 135 1.51 25.06 1.28
CA ASP A 135 2.86 25.01 0.71
C ASP A 135 3.90 25.63 1.65
N SER A 136 3.57 26.74 2.30
CA SER A 136 4.45 27.42 3.26
C SER A 136 4.61 26.65 4.58
N ARG A 137 3.49 26.21 5.19
CA ARG A 137 3.50 25.62 6.54
C ARG A 137 3.87 24.14 6.57
N TYR A 138 3.68 23.41 5.46
CA TYR A 138 3.88 21.96 5.40
C TYR A 138 4.72 21.55 4.20
N PRO A 139 6.05 21.80 4.19
CA PRO A 139 6.90 21.52 3.03
C PRO A 139 7.04 20.03 2.68
N VAL A 140 6.59 19.09 3.53
CA VAL A 140 6.68 17.66 3.26
C VAL A 140 5.62 17.21 2.23
N SER A 141 6.07 16.72 1.07
CA SER A 141 5.20 16.33 -0.06
C SER A 141 4.13 15.30 0.29
N GLY A 142 4.49 14.26 1.05
CA GLY A 142 3.54 13.21 1.45
C GLY A 142 2.41 13.70 2.36
N LEU A 143 2.70 14.67 3.24
CA LEU A 143 1.67 15.29 4.08
C LEU A 143 0.76 16.19 3.23
N ARG A 144 1.32 17.04 2.36
CA ARG A 144 0.55 17.92 1.45
C ARG A 144 -0.40 17.14 0.56
N TYR A 145 0.06 16.04 -0.05
CA TYR A 145 -0.81 15.15 -0.82
C TYR A 145 -2.04 14.71 -0.02
N ARG A 146 -1.84 14.27 1.22
CA ARG A 146 -2.92 13.84 2.11
C ARG A 146 -3.82 14.99 2.57
N LEU A 147 -3.27 16.17 2.84
CA LEU A 147 -4.06 17.37 3.11
C LEU A 147 -4.93 17.73 1.90
N GLY A 148 -4.40 17.64 0.69
CA GLY A 148 -5.14 17.87 -0.55
C GLY A 148 -6.32 16.92 -0.73
N GLN A 149 -6.17 15.65 -0.40
CA GLN A 149 -7.29 14.68 -0.40
C GLN A 149 -8.36 15.04 0.64
N LEU A 150 -7.96 15.50 1.82
CA LEU A 150 -8.90 15.91 2.87
C LEU A 150 -9.62 17.22 2.51
N LEU A 151 -8.92 18.17 1.89
CA LEU A 151 -9.49 19.42 1.37
C LEU A 151 -10.50 19.13 0.25
N GLU A 152 -10.22 18.18 -0.63
CA GLU A 152 -11.15 17.73 -1.67
C GLU A 152 -12.48 17.26 -1.06
N LEU A 153 -12.41 16.39 -0.05
CA LEU A 153 -13.59 15.92 0.70
C LEU A 153 -14.32 17.03 1.45
N LEU A 154 -13.58 18.04 1.97
CA LEU A 154 -14.18 19.18 2.65
C LEU A 154 -14.93 20.08 1.65
N TYR A 155 -14.32 20.44 0.53
CA TYR A 155 -14.93 21.30 -0.48
C TYR A 155 -16.09 20.61 -1.20
N GLU A 156 -15.97 19.31 -1.47
CA GLU A 156 -17.09 18.51 -1.99
C GLU A 156 -18.26 18.47 -1.00
N PHE A 157 -17.97 18.37 0.30
CA PHE A 157 -19.01 18.46 1.33
C PHE A 157 -19.72 19.83 1.33
N LEU A 158 -18.97 20.94 1.23
CA LEU A 158 -19.57 22.29 1.17
C LEU A 158 -20.52 22.44 -0.02
N ARG A 159 -20.16 21.86 -1.18
CA ARG A 159 -21.03 21.81 -2.37
C ARG A 159 -22.24 20.92 -2.17
N LYS A 160 -22.04 19.66 -1.77
CA LYS A 160 -23.11 18.64 -1.64
C LYS A 160 -24.14 18.97 -0.56
N LYS A 161 -23.76 19.74 0.46
CA LYS A 161 -24.68 20.23 1.49
C LYS A 161 -25.28 21.60 1.16
N TYR A 162 -25.07 22.10 -0.06
CA TYR A 162 -25.58 23.39 -0.53
C TYR A 162 -25.23 24.56 0.41
N LEU A 163 -24.03 24.50 1.02
CA LEU A 163 -23.49 25.57 1.86
C LEU A 163 -22.77 26.59 0.98
N VAL A 164 -21.96 26.10 0.05
CA VAL A 164 -21.26 26.92 -0.95
C VAL A 164 -21.32 26.19 -2.29
N PRO A 165 -22.47 26.16 -2.98
CA PRO A 165 -22.66 25.38 -4.22
C PRO A 165 -21.82 25.92 -5.39
N THR A 166 -21.47 27.20 -5.38
CA THR A 166 -20.66 27.88 -6.39
C THR A 166 -19.15 27.70 -6.19
N LEU A 167 -18.72 27.03 -5.12
CA LEU A 167 -17.31 26.82 -4.82
C LEU A 167 -16.63 26.03 -5.95
N PRO A 168 -15.53 26.53 -6.56
CA PRO A 168 -14.86 25.83 -7.64
C PRO A 168 -14.48 24.38 -7.28
N GLN A 169 -14.52 23.50 -8.27
CA GLN A 169 -14.07 22.13 -8.08
C GLN A 169 -12.57 22.12 -7.74
N TRP A 170 -12.22 21.49 -6.63
CA TRP A 170 -10.84 21.32 -6.21
C TRP A 170 -10.31 20.01 -6.77
N VAL A 171 -9.17 20.09 -7.45
CA VAL A 171 -8.35 18.93 -7.83
C VAL A 171 -7.06 19.04 -7.04
N ASN A 172 -6.68 17.96 -6.34
CA ASN A 172 -5.48 17.96 -5.52
C ASN A 172 -4.23 18.33 -6.35
N PRO A 173 -3.62 19.51 -6.10
CA PRO A 173 -2.50 20.00 -6.91
C PRO A 173 -1.17 19.34 -6.54
N TRP A 174 -1.13 18.69 -5.38
CA TRP A 174 0.07 17.99 -4.92
C TRP A 174 0.04 16.58 -5.47
N SER A 175 1.11 16.18 -6.17
CA SER A 175 1.25 14.82 -6.63
C SER A 175 1.50 13.87 -5.45
N ARG A 176 1.01 12.63 -5.58
CA ARG A 176 1.42 11.58 -4.65
C ARG A 176 2.91 11.38 -4.81
N GLY A 177 3.69 11.59 -3.74
CA GLY A 177 5.13 11.31 -3.77
C GLY A 177 5.38 9.87 -4.26
N ARG A 178 6.37 9.68 -5.14
CA ARG A 178 6.79 8.36 -5.63
C ARG A 178 7.24 7.50 -4.44
N SER A 179 7.01 6.19 -4.48
CA SER A 179 7.46 5.30 -3.40
C SER A 179 8.99 5.37 -3.33
N LYS A 180 9.59 5.51 -2.14
CA LYS A 180 11.06 5.45 -2.00
C LYS A 180 11.64 4.15 -2.55
N ALA A 181 10.88 3.06 -2.49
CA ALA A 181 11.21 1.76 -3.09
C ALA A 181 11.34 1.78 -4.64
N GLU A 182 10.81 2.80 -5.31
CA GLU A 182 10.83 2.93 -6.78
C GLU A 182 11.75 4.06 -7.26
N GLN A 183 12.28 4.85 -6.33
CA GLN A 183 13.11 6.01 -6.66
C GLN A 183 14.58 5.61 -6.84
N THR A 184 15.26 6.30 -7.74
CA THR A 184 16.65 6.04 -8.11
C THR A 184 17.65 7.03 -7.51
N ASP A 185 17.17 8.05 -6.78
CA ASP A 185 18.04 9.04 -6.13
C ASP A 185 18.85 8.44 -4.98
N LYS A 186 19.98 9.08 -4.64
CA LYS A 186 20.93 8.58 -3.64
C LYS A 186 20.30 8.37 -2.26
N ALA A 187 19.38 9.26 -1.84
CA ALA A 187 18.74 9.14 -0.54
C ALA A 187 17.74 7.97 -0.51
N SER A 188 17.01 7.73 -1.61
CA SER A 188 16.13 6.58 -1.75
C SER A 188 16.89 5.26 -1.86
N ARG A 189 18.01 5.20 -2.58
CA ARG A 189 18.87 4.01 -2.63
C ARG A 189 19.44 3.65 -1.26
N LYS A 190 20.00 4.62 -0.55
CA LYS A 190 20.46 4.43 0.84
C LYS A 190 19.32 3.95 1.73
N TRP A 191 18.13 4.53 1.57
CA TRP A 191 16.94 4.09 2.29
C TRP A 191 16.52 2.65 1.94
N GLN A 192 16.67 2.20 0.69
CA GLN A 192 16.38 0.82 0.28
C GLN A 192 17.37 -0.16 0.92
N GLU A 193 18.67 0.16 0.86
CA GLU A 193 19.76 -0.63 1.45
C GLU A 193 19.58 -0.80 2.97
N GLU A 194 19.27 0.27 3.69
CA GLU A 194 19.02 0.22 5.14
C GLU A 194 17.75 -0.59 5.52
N ARG A 195 16.80 -0.74 4.60
CA ARG A 195 15.46 -1.30 4.88
C ARG A 195 15.33 -2.76 4.48
N CYS A 196 16.17 -3.28 3.60
CA CYS A 196 16.23 -4.71 3.31
C CYS A 196 17.30 -5.36 4.21
N PRO A 197 16.93 -6.21 5.18
CA PRO A 197 17.89 -6.96 5.98
C PRO A 197 18.92 -7.72 5.13
N SER A 198 20.15 -7.84 5.63
CA SER A 198 21.15 -8.71 5.00
C SER A 198 20.84 -10.18 5.27
N LEU A 199 21.42 -11.08 4.47
CA LEU A 199 21.28 -12.52 4.72
C LEU A 199 21.80 -12.90 6.11
N HIS A 200 22.93 -12.35 6.54
CA HIS A 200 23.50 -12.52 7.89
C HIS A 200 22.50 -12.19 9.00
N GLN A 201 21.80 -11.06 8.88
CA GLN A 201 20.77 -10.66 9.85
C GLN A 201 19.60 -11.64 9.89
N MET A 202 19.25 -12.23 8.74
CA MET A 202 18.16 -13.21 8.65
C MET A 202 18.58 -14.60 9.17
N THR A 203 19.80 -15.04 8.89
CA THR A 203 20.34 -16.30 9.46
C THR A 203 20.55 -16.18 10.96
N SER A 204 20.92 -15.00 11.47
CA SER A 204 21.01 -14.71 12.91
C SER A 204 19.68 -14.96 13.65
N ILE A 205 18.54 -14.74 12.99
CA ILE A 205 17.21 -15.07 13.56
C ILE A 205 17.05 -16.58 13.68
N ALA A 206 17.49 -17.34 12.67
CA ALA A 206 17.46 -18.80 12.72
C ALA A 206 18.37 -19.36 13.83
N ASP A 207 19.55 -18.76 14.01
CA ASP A 207 20.47 -19.12 15.11
C ASP A 207 19.86 -18.85 16.49
N CYS A 208 19.15 -17.72 16.65
CA CYS A 208 18.44 -17.44 17.91
C CYS A 208 17.35 -18.49 18.19
N PHE A 209 16.66 -18.98 17.16
CA PHE A 209 15.61 -19.99 17.31
C PHE A 209 16.17 -21.38 17.65
N SER A 210 17.27 -21.78 17.00
CA SER A 210 17.91 -23.08 17.21
C SER A 210 18.61 -23.18 18.57
N ARG A 211 19.18 -22.08 19.06
CA ARG A 211 19.92 -22.00 20.35
C ARG A 211 19.04 -21.64 21.55
N ALA A 212 17.75 -21.37 21.36
CA ALA A 212 16.86 -20.97 22.45
C ALA A 212 16.69 -22.08 23.49
N GLU A 213 16.98 -21.75 24.76
CA GLU A 213 16.87 -22.68 25.89
C GLU A 213 15.91 -22.18 26.96
N THR A 214 15.90 -20.86 27.23
CA THR A 214 14.99 -20.28 28.21
C THR A 214 13.60 -20.05 27.62
N SER A 215 12.54 -20.08 28.44
CA SER A 215 11.18 -19.83 27.97
C SER A 215 11.02 -18.43 27.33
N GLU A 216 11.79 -17.43 27.76
CA GLU A 216 11.78 -16.11 27.11
C GLU A 216 12.36 -16.17 25.69
N GLU A 217 13.49 -16.85 25.50
CA GLU A 217 14.12 -17.03 24.19
C GLU A 217 13.27 -17.88 23.27
N GLU A 218 12.74 -19.00 23.76
CA GLU A 218 11.85 -19.89 23.00
C GLU A 218 10.61 -19.14 22.54
N TYR A 219 9.98 -18.36 23.43
CA TYR A 219 8.80 -17.57 23.08
C TYR A 219 9.10 -16.55 21.99
N TRP A 220 10.07 -15.66 22.21
CA TRP A 220 10.32 -14.55 21.28
C TRP A 220 10.91 -15.00 19.95
N SER A 221 11.80 -16.00 19.95
CA SER A 221 12.30 -16.59 18.71
C SER A 221 11.17 -17.26 17.93
N SER A 222 10.26 -17.98 18.58
CA SER A 222 9.08 -18.59 17.93
C SER A 222 8.12 -17.56 17.35
N VAL A 223 7.86 -16.46 18.06
CA VAL A 223 7.07 -15.33 17.54
C VAL A 223 7.68 -14.76 16.27
N VAL A 224 9.02 -14.58 16.23
CA VAL A 224 9.72 -14.08 15.05
C VAL A 224 9.70 -15.11 13.92
N THR A 225 9.87 -16.40 14.21
CA THR A 225 9.74 -17.51 13.24
C THR A 225 8.37 -17.51 12.56
N MET A 226 7.28 -17.21 13.29
CA MET A 226 5.94 -17.06 12.70
C MET A 226 5.83 -15.89 11.71
N LEU A 227 6.72 -14.90 11.77
CA LEU A 227 6.84 -13.82 10.78
C LEU A 227 7.80 -14.15 9.62
N MET A 228 8.55 -15.24 9.74
CA MET A 228 9.61 -15.63 8.80
C MET A 228 9.14 -16.60 7.72
N PHE A 229 8.13 -17.44 7.97
CA PHE A 229 7.63 -18.36 6.96
C PHE A 229 6.71 -17.69 5.92
N ALA A 230 6.15 -16.51 6.23
CA ALA A 230 5.29 -15.76 5.32
C ALA A 230 5.36 -14.25 5.59
N PRO A 231 5.28 -13.39 4.56
CA PRO A 231 5.35 -11.94 4.69
C PRO A 231 4.04 -11.38 5.28
N SER A 232 3.83 -11.55 6.57
CA SER A 232 2.63 -11.13 7.33
C SER A 232 2.86 -9.84 8.13
N ARG A 233 1.79 -9.23 8.67
CA ARG A 233 1.96 -8.08 9.59
C ARG A 233 2.11 -8.59 11.02
N ALA A 234 3.04 -8.03 11.78
CA ALA A 234 3.14 -8.33 13.21
C ALA A 234 1.88 -8.00 14.01
N GLY A 235 1.09 -7.01 13.56
CA GLY A 235 -0.21 -6.68 14.16
C GLY A 235 -1.27 -7.76 14.01
N GLU A 236 -1.11 -8.69 13.06
CA GLU A 236 -2.03 -9.80 12.84
C GLU A 236 -1.72 -11.01 13.75
N LEU A 237 -0.51 -11.13 14.30
CA LEU A 237 -0.11 -12.26 15.15
C LEU A 237 -1.02 -12.51 16.36
N PRO A 238 -1.51 -11.48 17.09
CA PRO A 238 -2.42 -11.69 18.23
C PRO A 238 -3.76 -12.36 17.85
N SER A 239 -4.11 -12.43 16.56
CA SER A 239 -5.33 -13.13 16.10
C SER A 239 -5.12 -14.63 15.88
N LEU A 240 -3.89 -15.12 15.91
CA LEU A 240 -3.59 -16.55 15.74
C LEU A 240 -4.14 -17.34 16.92
N THR A 241 -4.69 -18.51 16.62
CA THR A 241 -5.25 -19.45 17.60
C THR A 241 -4.41 -20.71 17.73
N VAL A 242 -4.59 -21.45 18.82
CA VAL A 242 -3.86 -22.70 19.08
C VAL A 242 -4.10 -23.79 18.02
N ASP A 243 -5.24 -23.78 17.33
CA ASP A 243 -5.57 -24.70 16.24
C ASP A 243 -5.30 -24.10 14.85
N CYS A 244 -4.43 -23.08 14.75
CA CYS A 244 -4.16 -22.40 13.48
C CYS A 244 -3.43 -23.28 12.45
N LEU A 245 -2.76 -24.36 12.87
CA LEU A 245 -2.13 -25.28 11.92
C LEU A 245 -3.20 -25.99 11.07
N HIS A 246 -2.91 -26.10 9.78
CA HIS A 246 -3.77 -26.70 8.78
C HIS A 246 -2.93 -27.60 7.88
N VAL A 247 -3.40 -28.82 7.65
CA VAL A 247 -2.79 -29.75 6.68
C VAL A 247 -3.72 -29.85 5.48
N GLY A 248 -3.21 -29.46 4.31
CA GLY A 248 -3.95 -29.54 3.05
C GLY A 248 -4.11 -30.99 2.57
N ALA A 249 -4.95 -31.20 1.56
CA ALA A 249 -5.21 -32.54 0.99
C ALA A 249 -3.95 -33.26 0.48
N THR A 250 -2.93 -32.50 0.05
CA THR A 250 -1.64 -32.99 -0.44
C THR A 250 -0.60 -33.19 0.67
N GLY A 251 -0.98 -33.02 1.94
CA GLY A 251 -0.07 -33.08 3.08
C GLY A 251 0.72 -31.80 3.34
N SER A 252 0.52 -30.74 2.54
CA SER A 252 1.18 -29.44 2.70
C SER A 252 0.74 -28.73 3.98
N LEU A 253 1.69 -28.20 4.74
CA LEU A 253 1.40 -27.44 5.96
C LEU A 253 1.01 -25.99 5.63
N GLY A 254 -0.01 -25.48 6.31
CA GLY A 254 -0.43 -24.09 6.27
C GLY A 254 -0.82 -23.59 7.65
N VAL A 255 -0.90 -22.28 7.79
CA VAL A 255 -1.35 -21.58 9.00
C VAL A 255 -2.58 -20.74 8.66
N ARG A 256 -3.69 -20.96 9.38
CA ARG A 256 -4.88 -20.10 9.31
C ARG A 256 -4.54 -18.74 9.88
N TRP A 257 -4.60 -17.72 9.04
CA TRP A 257 -4.16 -16.38 9.34
C TRP A 257 -5.28 -15.37 9.10
N CYS A 258 -5.73 -14.69 10.16
CA CYS A 258 -6.76 -13.67 10.07
C CYS A 258 -6.14 -12.32 9.67
N GLY A 259 -6.57 -11.75 8.54
CA GLY A 259 -6.04 -10.48 8.04
C GLY A 259 -6.77 -9.26 8.60
N GLU A 260 -6.02 -8.25 9.06
CA GLU A 260 -6.55 -6.96 9.58
C GLU A 260 -7.48 -6.20 8.60
N LYS A 261 -7.40 -6.49 7.30
CA LYS A 261 -8.12 -5.77 6.23
C LYS A 261 -9.51 -6.34 5.91
N GLY A 262 -10.09 -7.18 6.76
CA GLY A 262 -11.49 -7.62 6.66
C GLY A 262 -11.79 -8.69 5.60
N PHE A 263 -10.77 -9.47 5.20
CA PHE A 263 -10.93 -10.59 4.26
C PHE A 263 -11.12 -11.94 4.95
N GLY A 264 -11.26 -11.96 6.29
CA GLY A 264 -11.39 -13.19 7.08
C GLY A 264 -10.10 -14.01 7.18
N ASP A 265 -10.26 -15.28 7.54
CA ASP A 265 -9.17 -16.23 7.67
C ASP A 265 -8.67 -16.70 6.29
N THR A 266 -7.37 -16.66 6.09
CA THR A 266 -6.71 -17.18 4.88
C THR A 266 -5.66 -18.20 5.26
N ILE A 267 -5.47 -19.25 4.44
CA ILE A 267 -4.38 -20.19 4.65
C ILE A 267 -3.09 -19.61 4.09
N LYS A 268 -2.10 -19.42 4.96
CA LYS A 268 -0.72 -19.13 4.57
C LYS A 268 0.06 -20.43 4.53
N TRP A 269 0.38 -20.88 3.32
CA TRP A 269 1.17 -22.09 3.11
C TRP A 269 2.60 -21.89 3.61
N VAL A 270 3.10 -22.90 4.32
CA VAL A 270 4.46 -22.96 4.86
C VAL A 270 5.35 -23.62 3.81
N PRO A 271 6.50 -23.02 3.43
CA PRO A 271 7.49 -23.70 2.59
C PRO A 271 7.92 -25.02 3.24
N GLU A 272 8.06 -26.10 2.46
CA GLU A 272 8.34 -27.43 3.00
C GLU A 272 9.60 -27.47 3.87
N VAL A 273 10.64 -26.71 3.48
CA VAL A 273 11.90 -26.57 4.25
C VAL A 273 11.72 -25.93 5.63
N MET A 274 10.61 -25.23 5.88
CA MET A 274 10.28 -24.61 7.17
C MET A 274 9.21 -25.39 7.97
N ARG A 275 8.75 -26.54 7.47
CA ARG A 275 7.64 -27.30 8.05
C ARG A 275 7.87 -27.58 9.54
N GLU A 276 8.96 -28.27 9.86
CA GLU A 276 9.29 -28.67 11.24
C GLU A 276 9.56 -27.45 12.13
N THR A 277 10.21 -26.42 11.58
CA THR A 277 10.49 -25.17 12.30
C THR A 277 9.22 -24.44 12.72
N VAL A 278 8.19 -24.41 11.85
CA VAL A 278 6.89 -23.79 12.17
C VAL A 278 6.10 -24.64 13.15
N ILE A 279 6.14 -25.98 13.04
CA ILE A 279 5.51 -26.88 14.00
C ILE A 279 6.13 -26.69 15.39
N GLU A 280 7.45 -26.65 15.49
CA GLU A 280 8.15 -26.46 16.76
C GLU A 280 7.90 -25.08 17.35
N ALA A 281 7.91 -24.02 16.53
CA ALA A 281 7.57 -22.67 16.97
C ALA A 281 6.12 -22.61 17.51
N HIS A 282 5.18 -23.26 16.82
CA HIS A 282 3.80 -23.37 17.27
C HIS A 282 3.71 -24.12 18.61
N ARG A 283 4.36 -25.28 18.74
CA ARG A 283 4.40 -26.08 19.98
C ARG A 283 4.92 -25.25 21.16
N ARG A 284 6.07 -24.58 21.02
CA ARG A 284 6.65 -23.70 22.05
C ARG A 284 5.66 -22.63 22.50
N LEU A 285 4.98 -21.96 21.56
CA LEU A 285 3.98 -20.93 21.87
C LEU A 285 2.74 -21.50 22.56
N VAL A 286 2.28 -22.68 22.14
CA VAL A 286 1.22 -23.41 22.84
C VAL A 286 1.66 -23.67 24.27
N ASP A 287 2.79 -24.34 24.51
CA ASP A 287 3.20 -24.76 25.85
C ASP A 287 3.40 -23.57 26.79
N ILE A 288 4.16 -22.56 26.37
CA ILE A 288 4.46 -21.35 27.16
C ILE A 288 3.18 -20.56 27.48
N GLY A 289 2.24 -20.50 26.55
CA GLY A 289 1.00 -19.75 26.74
C GLY A 289 -0.10 -20.47 27.52
N ALA A 290 0.08 -21.76 27.84
CA ALA A 290 -0.96 -22.57 28.48
C ALA A 290 -1.46 -21.99 29.83
N PRO A 291 -0.59 -21.52 30.74
CA PRO A 291 -1.04 -20.95 32.02
C PRO A 291 -1.90 -19.69 31.84
N ALA A 292 -1.54 -18.82 30.90
CA ALA A 292 -2.29 -17.60 30.62
C ALA A 292 -3.67 -17.90 30.01
N ARG A 293 -3.75 -18.90 29.12
CA ARG A 293 -5.02 -19.36 28.55
C ARG A 293 -5.92 -19.96 29.62
N ALA A 294 -5.36 -20.74 30.55
CA ALA A 294 -6.11 -21.27 31.69
C ALA A 294 -6.68 -20.15 32.58
N ALA A 295 -5.89 -19.12 32.90
CA ALA A 295 -6.35 -17.97 33.68
C ALA A 295 -7.46 -17.19 32.97
N ALA A 296 -7.31 -16.92 31.67
CA ALA A 296 -8.32 -16.23 30.86
C ALA A 296 -9.63 -17.04 30.77
N LYS A 297 -9.54 -18.35 30.53
CA LYS A 297 -10.71 -19.24 30.50
C LYS A 297 -11.40 -19.29 31.86
N PHE A 298 -10.65 -19.41 32.94
CA PHE A 298 -11.22 -19.43 34.28
C PHE A 298 -11.99 -18.15 34.59
N ALA A 299 -11.43 -16.98 34.28
CA ALA A 299 -12.08 -15.70 34.49
C ALA A 299 -13.39 -15.54 33.70
N HIS A 300 -13.51 -16.22 32.55
CA HIS A 300 -14.75 -16.28 31.78
C HIS A 300 -15.77 -17.24 32.39
N ASP A 301 -15.37 -18.48 32.66
CA ASP A 301 -16.26 -19.54 33.16
C ASP A 301 -16.77 -19.24 34.58
N ASN A 302 -15.99 -18.49 35.37
CA ASN A 302 -16.23 -18.25 36.79
C ASN A 302 -16.30 -16.74 37.11
N PRO A 303 -17.36 -16.03 36.68
CA PRO A 303 -17.48 -14.60 36.92
C PRO A 303 -17.55 -14.30 38.42
N ASN A 304 -16.75 -13.33 38.87
CA ASN A 304 -16.59 -12.93 40.28
C ASN A 304 -15.83 -13.92 41.18
N LEU A 305 -15.25 -15.00 40.64
CA LEU A 305 -14.32 -15.85 41.39
C LEU A 305 -12.87 -15.51 40.99
N PHE A 306 -12.00 -15.40 41.98
CA PHE A 306 -10.58 -15.16 41.71
C PHE A 306 -9.87 -16.46 41.35
N PHE A 307 -8.95 -16.41 40.39
CA PHE A 307 -8.11 -17.55 40.05
C PHE A 307 -7.06 -17.77 41.14
N ARG A 308 -7.43 -18.60 42.14
CA ARG A 308 -6.53 -18.99 43.24
C ARG A 308 -5.45 -19.93 42.71
N HIS A 309 -4.28 -19.37 42.44
CA HIS A 309 -3.10 -20.13 42.03
C HIS A 309 -2.34 -20.70 43.24
N GLU A 310 -1.34 -21.56 42.99
CA GLU A 310 -0.54 -22.26 44.02
C GLU A 310 0.15 -21.35 45.05
N GLY A 311 0.31 -20.06 44.72
CA GLY A 311 0.89 -19.07 45.62
C GLY A 311 -0.12 -18.44 46.60
N CYS A 312 -1.41 -18.75 46.48
CA CYS A 312 -2.43 -18.29 47.42
C CYS A 312 -2.34 -19.10 48.72
N VAL A 313 -2.22 -18.41 49.87
CA VAL A 313 -2.02 -19.04 51.18
C VAL A 313 -3.31 -19.22 51.99
N THR A 314 -4.46 -18.89 51.40
CA THR A 314 -5.76 -19.03 52.07
C THR A 314 -6.24 -20.49 52.05
N PRO A 315 -6.99 -20.95 53.08
CA PRO A 315 -7.62 -22.26 53.08
C PRO A 315 -8.59 -22.45 51.89
N PRO A 316 -8.80 -23.69 51.40
CA PRO A 316 -9.71 -23.97 50.29
C PRO A 316 -11.16 -23.49 50.51
N ASP A 317 -11.62 -23.48 51.76
CA ASP A 317 -12.96 -23.05 52.19
C ASP A 317 -13.06 -21.55 52.53
N PHE A 318 -11.98 -20.78 52.33
CA PHE A 318 -12.00 -19.34 52.59
C PHE A 318 -13.05 -18.65 51.70
N ALA A 319 -13.97 -17.90 52.31
CA ALA A 319 -15.08 -17.29 51.58
C ALA A 319 -14.63 -16.15 50.64
N GLU A 320 -15.19 -16.09 49.43
CA GLU A 320 -14.83 -15.10 48.39
C GLU A 320 -15.05 -13.64 48.79
N ASN A 321 -16.01 -13.39 49.69
CA ASN A 321 -16.38 -12.08 50.22
C ASN A 321 -15.69 -11.74 51.55
N LYS A 322 -14.83 -12.63 52.06
CA LYS A 322 -14.06 -12.38 53.28
C LYS A 322 -12.84 -11.52 52.93
N ALA A 323 -12.58 -10.51 53.76
CA ALA A 323 -11.46 -9.60 53.58
C ALA A 323 -10.12 -10.34 53.73
N LEU A 324 -9.18 -10.05 52.84
CA LEU A 324 -7.83 -10.58 52.85
C LEU A 324 -6.93 -9.74 53.76
N SER A 325 -6.02 -10.40 54.47
CA SER A 325 -4.86 -9.76 55.11
C SER A 325 -3.86 -9.24 54.07
N ALA A 326 -2.91 -8.42 54.51
CA ALA A 326 -1.84 -7.92 53.64
C ALA A 326 -1.02 -9.06 53.01
N LEU A 327 -0.77 -10.13 53.78
CA LEU A 327 0.00 -11.29 53.31
C LEU A 327 -0.81 -12.10 52.29
N GLU A 328 -2.06 -12.44 52.59
CA GLU A 328 -2.94 -13.20 51.67
C GLU A 328 -3.13 -12.45 50.35
N PHE A 329 -3.33 -11.12 50.40
CA PHE A 329 -3.40 -10.28 49.21
C PHE A 329 -2.07 -10.23 48.45
N GLY A 330 -0.94 -10.05 49.14
CA GLY A 330 0.38 -10.01 48.52
C GLY A 330 0.69 -11.30 47.77
N CYS A 331 0.40 -12.43 48.40
CA CYS A 331 0.50 -13.78 47.83
C CYS A 331 -0.41 -13.94 46.61
N ALA A 332 -1.70 -13.62 46.73
CA ALA A 332 -2.68 -13.71 45.65
C ALA A 332 -2.35 -12.83 44.45
N MET A 333 -1.77 -11.64 44.67
CA MET A 333 -1.40 -10.71 43.61
C MET A 333 0.03 -10.92 43.06
N SER A 334 0.69 -12.01 43.48
CA SER A 334 2.03 -12.42 43.05
C SER A 334 3.11 -11.34 43.28
N PHE A 335 3.13 -10.73 44.47
CA PHE A 335 4.23 -9.83 44.86
C PHE A 335 5.56 -10.61 45.02
N GLY A 336 6.69 -9.92 44.87
CA GLY A 336 8.02 -10.55 44.94
C GLY A 336 8.35 -11.06 46.34
N ALA A 337 9.16 -12.13 46.42
CA ALA A 337 9.51 -12.83 47.66
C ALA A 337 10.00 -11.89 48.77
N SER A 338 10.90 -10.95 48.47
CA SER A 338 11.40 -9.97 49.45
C SER A 338 10.30 -9.07 50.03
N THR A 339 9.28 -8.73 49.24
CA THR A 339 8.13 -7.95 49.72
C THR A 339 7.25 -8.82 50.62
N LEU A 340 7.03 -10.09 50.25
CA LEU A 340 6.23 -11.03 51.04
C LEU A 340 6.89 -11.34 52.39
N GLU A 341 8.21 -11.55 52.42
CA GLU A 341 8.97 -11.78 53.66
C GLU A 341 8.87 -10.58 54.62
N LEU A 342 8.95 -9.35 54.09
CA LEU A 342 8.77 -8.13 54.89
C LEU A 342 7.35 -8.01 55.44
N ILE A 343 6.34 -8.36 54.64
CA ILE A 343 4.94 -8.37 55.08
C ILE A 343 4.75 -9.42 56.17
N GLU A 344 5.22 -10.65 55.96
CA GLU A 344 5.09 -11.74 56.91
C GLU A 344 5.78 -11.42 58.25
N ALA A 345 6.99 -10.86 58.21
CA ALA A 345 7.71 -10.44 59.41
C ALA A 345 6.94 -9.34 60.18
N ARG A 346 6.29 -8.40 59.47
CA ARG A 346 5.49 -7.34 60.10
C ARG A 346 4.17 -7.87 60.63
N SER A 347 3.47 -8.72 59.89
CA SER A 347 2.21 -9.35 60.31
C SER A 347 2.37 -10.18 61.59
N LYS A 348 3.57 -10.68 61.90
CA LYS A 348 3.87 -11.39 63.16
C LYS A 348 4.08 -10.45 64.37
N VAL A 349 4.39 -9.18 64.16
CA VAL A 349 4.87 -8.25 65.21
C VAL A 349 3.93 -7.05 65.41
N CYS A 350 3.10 -6.70 64.43
CA CYS A 350 2.19 -5.55 64.49
C CYS A 350 0.85 -5.82 63.79
N ASP A 351 -0.11 -4.89 63.96
CA ASP A 351 -1.42 -4.91 63.29
C ASP A 351 -1.30 -4.96 61.76
N ASP A 352 -2.25 -5.63 61.09
CA ASP A 352 -2.28 -5.86 59.64
C ASP A 352 -2.23 -4.54 58.86
N GLU A 353 -2.82 -3.47 59.40
CA GLU A 353 -2.74 -2.12 58.82
C GLU A 353 -1.30 -1.61 58.63
N VAL A 354 -0.37 -2.00 59.50
CA VAL A 354 1.05 -1.64 59.36
C VAL A 354 1.70 -2.42 58.23
N ALA A 355 1.33 -3.68 58.04
CA ALA A 355 1.80 -4.51 56.93
C ALA A 355 1.30 -3.97 55.57
N TRP A 356 0.06 -3.48 55.52
CA TRP A 356 -0.51 -2.83 54.32
C TRP A 356 0.25 -1.59 53.86
N LYS A 357 0.94 -0.86 54.77
CA LYS A 357 1.75 0.30 54.38
C LYS A 357 2.90 -0.07 53.44
N ILE A 358 3.38 -1.33 53.47
CA ILE A 358 4.41 -1.83 52.55
C ILE A 358 3.88 -1.89 51.11
N LEU A 359 2.64 -2.39 50.95
CA LEU A 359 1.97 -2.57 49.66
C LEU A 359 1.38 -1.27 49.10
N SER A 360 1.07 -0.33 49.99
CA SER A 360 0.42 0.95 49.69
C SER A 360 1.29 1.90 48.87
N SER A 361 2.56 1.61 48.60
CA SER A 361 3.40 2.44 47.72
C SER A 361 2.90 2.55 46.27
N THR A 362 1.93 1.72 45.86
CA THR A 362 1.38 1.71 44.50
C THR A 362 -0.05 2.24 44.44
N ASN A 363 -0.28 3.21 43.56
CA ASN A 363 -1.58 3.89 43.39
C ASN A 363 -2.77 2.95 43.12
N TRP A 364 -2.56 1.77 42.53
CA TRP A 364 -3.63 0.82 42.25
C TRP A 364 -4.06 0.04 43.51
N VAL A 365 -3.13 -0.28 44.41
CA VAL A 365 -3.45 -0.89 45.71
C VAL A 365 -4.26 0.07 46.57
N HIS A 366 -3.90 1.36 46.56
CA HIS A 366 -4.72 2.39 47.23
C HIS A 366 -6.16 2.44 46.70
N LYS A 367 -6.36 2.29 45.40
CA LYS A 367 -7.70 2.31 44.78
C LYS A 367 -8.53 1.10 45.18
N ILE A 368 -7.95 -0.10 45.14
CA ILE A 368 -8.71 -1.32 45.46
C ILE A 368 -9.06 -1.42 46.96
N ARG A 369 -8.28 -0.74 47.81
CA ARG A 369 -8.43 -0.72 49.27
C ARG A 369 -9.22 0.50 49.80
N LYS A 370 -9.80 1.32 48.90
CA LYS A 370 -10.47 2.57 49.29
C LYS A 370 -11.60 2.35 50.31
N ASP A 371 -12.32 1.24 50.17
CA ASP A 371 -13.49 0.90 50.98
C ASP A 371 -13.18 -0.20 52.02
N GLY A 372 -11.89 -0.42 52.33
CA GLY A 372 -11.40 -1.44 53.27
C GLY A 372 -10.53 -2.51 52.61
N ASN A 373 -10.19 -3.57 53.36
CA ASN A 373 -9.36 -4.66 52.87
C ASN A 373 -10.05 -5.41 51.71
N PRO A 374 -9.32 -5.69 50.62
CA PRO A 374 -9.91 -6.33 49.44
C PRO A 374 -10.26 -7.79 49.72
N THR A 375 -11.28 -8.27 49.03
CA THR A 375 -11.77 -9.66 49.02
C THR A 375 -11.37 -10.34 47.72
N TYR A 376 -11.38 -11.68 47.65
CA TYR A 376 -11.16 -12.38 46.38
C TYR A 376 -12.18 -11.97 45.31
N GLN A 377 -13.44 -11.74 45.69
CA GLN A 377 -14.45 -11.24 44.77
C GLN A 377 -14.09 -9.88 44.14
N GLN A 378 -13.49 -8.97 44.92
CA GLN A 378 -12.98 -7.69 44.41
C GLN A 378 -11.73 -7.88 43.54
N LEU A 379 -10.84 -8.81 43.89
CA LEU A 379 -9.69 -9.16 43.05
C LEU A 379 -10.13 -9.72 41.71
N ALA A 380 -11.15 -10.57 41.66
CA ALA A 380 -11.71 -11.11 40.41
C ALA A 380 -12.20 -9.99 39.48
N LYS A 381 -12.95 -9.02 40.04
CA LYS A 381 -13.44 -7.84 39.30
C LYS A 381 -12.29 -6.96 38.81
N TYR A 382 -11.27 -6.75 39.65
CA TYR A 382 -10.07 -6.00 39.29
C TYR A 382 -9.29 -6.67 38.15
N THR A 383 -8.99 -7.96 38.29
CA THR A 383 -8.29 -8.77 37.27
C THR A 383 -9.01 -8.72 35.94
N LEU A 384 -10.33 -8.98 35.93
CA LEU A 384 -11.10 -8.91 34.70
C LEU A 384 -11.10 -7.49 34.11
N GLY A 385 -11.22 -6.45 34.95
CA GLY A 385 -11.17 -5.06 34.51
C GLY A 385 -9.83 -4.65 33.88
N GLU A 386 -8.72 -5.17 34.41
CA GLU A 386 -7.35 -4.85 33.98
C GLU A 386 -6.95 -5.59 32.69
N TYR A 387 -7.27 -6.90 32.59
CA TYR A 387 -6.78 -7.75 31.51
C TYR A 387 -7.78 -8.00 30.37
N ARG A 388 -9.04 -7.57 30.48
CA ARG A 388 -9.99 -7.65 29.36
C ARG A 388 -9.61 -6.68 28.25
N ASN A 389 -9.79 -7.12 27.01
CA ASN A 389 -9.80 -6.23 25.85
C ASN A 389 -11.21 -5.63 25.65
N ASN A 390 -11.35 -4.74 24.67
CA ASN A 390 -12.65 -4.13 24.33
C ASN A 390 -13.66 -5.14 23.76
N ASP A 391 -13.17 -6.26 23.24
CA ASP A 391 -13.96 -7.29 22.55
C ASP A 391 -14.23 -8.52 23.43
N TRP A 392 -13.99 -8.40 24.75
CA TRP A 392 -14.08 -9.51 25.69
C TRP A 392 -15.45 -10.19 25.63
N PRO A 393 -15.52 -11.54 25.61
CA PRO A 393 -14.44 -12.51 25.85
C PRO A 393 -13.61 -12.90 24.62
N ASN A 394 -13.81 -12.23 23.48
CA ASN A 394 -13.26 -12.65 22.21
C ASN A 394 -11.94 -11.96 21.87
N LEU A 395 -11.23 -12.55 20.92
CA LEU A 395 -10.14 -11.92 20.19
C LEU A 395 -10.65 -10.72 19.41
N ALA A 396 -9.84 -9.67 19.33
CA ALA A 396 -10.21 -8.45 18.60
C ALA A 396 -10.52 -8.76 17.13
N GLY A 397 -11.73 -8.41 16.69
CA GLY A 397 -12.18 -8.63 15.30
C GLY A 397 -12.52 -10.09 14.96
N SER A 398 -12.71 -10.96 15.95
CA SER A 398 -13.09 -12.36 15.78
C SER A 398 -14.17 -12.76 16.80
N ASN A 399 -14.92 -13.83 16.52
CA ASN A 399 -15.83 -14.45 17.48
C ASN A 399 -15.14 -15.56 18.31
N ARG A 400 -13.83 -15.75 18.13
CA ARG A 400 -13.08 -16.77 18.86
C ARG A 400 -12.67 -16.24 20.24
N PRO A 401 -12.78 -17.04 21.29
CA PRO A 401 -12.38 -16.64 22.63
C PRO A 401 -10.89 -16.29 22.76
N ILE A 402 -10.56 -15.35 23.65
CA ILE A 402 -9.17 -14.92 23.89
C ILE A 402 -8.27 -16.04 24.45
N TRP A 403 -8.83 -17.00 25.20
CA TRP A 403 -8.08 -18.15 25.70
C TRP A 403 -7.76 -19.19 24.62
N GLU A 404 -8.19 -18.99 23.38
CA GLU A 404 -7.72 -19.78 22.23
C GLU A 404 -6.53 -19.12 21.54
N ALA A 405 -6.11 -17.93 21.96
CA ALA A 405 -5.00 -17.20 21.35
C ALA A 405 -3.67 -17.94 21.48
N LEU A 406 -2.93 -18.07 20.39
CA LEU A 406 -1.61 -18.68 20.35
C LEU A 406 -0.59 -17.82 21.11
N LEU A 407 -0.61 -16.50 20.90
CA LEU A 407 0.31 -15.55 21.53
C LEU A 407 -0.35 -14.94 22.78
N LEU A 408 -0.42 -15.74 23.84
CA LEU A 408 -0.90 -15.32 25.15
C LEU A 408 0.12 -15.73 26.20
N VAL A 409 0.50 -14.81 27.09
CA VAL A 409 1.40 -15.06 28.22
C VAL A 409 0.86 -14.36 29.46
N ARG A 410 1.38 -14.69 30.64
CA ARG A 410 0.98 -13.97 31.86
C ARG A 410 1.66 -12.60 31.88
N ASP A 411 1.05 -11.66 32.59
CA ASP A 411 1.72 -10.41 32.90
C ASP A 411 3.02 -10.71 33.67
N ARG A 412 4.10 -10.06 33.24
CA ARG A 412 5.47 -10.25 33.75
C ARG A 412 6.09 -11.64 33.52
N GLU A 413 5.58 -12.44 32.57
CA GLU A 413 6.14 -13.77 32.22
C GLU A 413 7.67 -13.77 32.10
N PHE A 414 8.22 -12.74 31.45
CA PHE A 414 9.65 -12.63 31.16
C PHE A 414 10.34 -11.47 31.91
N HIS A 415 9.77 -11.01 33.02
CA HIS A 415 10.35 -9.90 33.77
C HIS A 415 11.49 -10.38 34.68
N LYS A 416 12.67 -9.76 34.58
CA LYS A 416 13.87 -10.21 35.34
C LYS A 416 13.75 -10.12 36.87
N SER A 417 13.05 -9.11 37.37
CA SER A 417 12.96 -8.83 38.82
C SER A 417 11.63 -9.21 39.46
N PHE A 418 10.62 -9.58 38.69
CA PHE A 418 9.26 -9.84 39.20
C PHE A 418 8.74 -11.11 38.56
N GLY A 419 8.20 -12.02 39.36
CA GLY A 419 7.58 -13.24 38.84
C GLY A 419 6.30 -12.97 38.03
N PRO A 420 5.88 -13.96 37.23
CA PRO A 420 4.63 -13.90 36.49
C PRO A 420 3.41 -13.79 37.42
N ARG A 421 2.41 -13.03 37.00
CA ARG A 421 1.11 -12.99 37.68
C ARG A 421 0.24 -14.14 37.20
N ALA A 422 0.11 -15.19 38.02
CA ALA A 422 -0.53 -16.44 37.63
C ALA A 422 -1.99 -16.30 37.14
N PHE A 423 -2.75 -15.33 37.64
CA PHE A 423 -4.16 -15.07 37.31
C PHE A 423 -4.36 -14.18 36.08
N SER A 424 -3.30 -13.83 35.36
CA SER A 424 -3.34 -12.80 34.31
C SER A 424 -3.11 -13.35 32.89
N TRP A 425 -3.48 -12.56 31.89
CA TRP A 425 -3.23 -12.86 30.49
C TRP A 425 -2.98 -11.56 29.71
N VAL A 426 -1.97 -11.58 28.84
CA VAL A 426 -1.62 -10.46 27.97
C VAL A 426 -1.16 -10.95 26.60
N GLN A 427 -1.44 -10.15 25.57
CA GLN A 427 -0.92 -10.37 24.23
C GLN A 427 0.23 -9.40 23.92
N PRO A 428 1.28 -9.83 23.20
CA PRO A 428 2.37 -8.93 22.85
C PRO A 428 1.91 -7.89 21.81
N SER A 429 2.27 -6.64 22.06
CA SER A 429 2.12 -5.56 21.08
C SER A 429 3.23 -5.61 20.02
N VAL A 430 2.97 -5.01 18.85
CA VAL A 430 3.98 -4.83 17.79
C VAL A 430 5.25 -4.12 18.32
N ASN A 431 5.09 -3.21 19.29
CA ASN A 431 6.23 -2.55 19.92
C ASN A 431 7.07 -3.51 20.75
N GLN A 432 6.44 -4.41 21.52
CA GLN A 432 7.17 -5.43 22.28
C GLN A 432 7.92 -6.39 21.37
N ILE A 433 7.33 -6.78 20.23
CA ILE A 433 8.01 -7.58 19.21
C ILE A 433 9.23 -6.81 18.66
N ASN A 434 9.07 -5.52 18.31
CA ASN A 434 10.19 -4.72 17.82
C ASN A 434 11.28 -4.50 18.89
N TRP A 435 10.95 -4.46 20.18
CA TRP A 435 11.94 -4.37 21.26
C TRP A 435 12.82 -5.62 21.39
N GLN A 436 12.36 -6.76 20.85
CA GLN A 436 13.19 -7.95 20.73
C GLN A 436 14.16 -7.88 19.55
N LEU A 437 13.84 -7.09 18.53
CA LEU A 437 14.59 -7.02 17.27
C LEU A 437 15.55 -5.82 17.21
N ALA A 438 15.33 -4.77 18.02
CA ALA A 438 16.17 -3.59 18.03
C ALA A 438 16.36 -3.02 19.45
N PRO A 439 17.57 -2.53 19.78
CA PRO A 439 17.83 -1.86 21.06
C PRO A 439 16.92 -0.64 21.27
N ARG A 440 16.47 -0.45 22.51
CA ARG A 440 15.66 0.71 22.89
C ARG A 440 16.57 1.88 23.25
N THR A 441 16.40 3.00 22.55
CA THR A 441 17.14 4.24 22.82
C THR A 441 16.44 5.08 23.92
N GLY A 442 17.23 5.88 24.65
CA GLY A 442 16.70 6.82 25.66
C GLY A 442 16.33 6.19 27.01
N ILE A 443 16.76 4.97 27.30
CA ILE A 443 16.53 4.28 28.57
C ILE A 443 17.90 3.92 29.17
N ARG A 444 18.09 4.17 30.48
CA ARG A 444 19.38 3.94 31.16
C ARG A 444 19.82 2.47 31.13
N TYR A 445 18.87 1.53 31.25
CA TYR A 445 19.09 0.09 31.23
C TYR A 445 18.02 -0.58 30.38
N PRO A 446 18.16 -0.59 29.04
CA PRO A 446 17.19 -1.24 28.17
C PRO A 446 17.24 -2.77 28.38
N PRO A 447 16.10 -3.46 28.35
CA PRO A 447 16.08 -4.93 28.26
C PRO A 447 16.88 -5.40 27.04
N LYS A 448 17.59 -6.53 27.18
CA LYS A 448 18.33 -7.14 26.09
C LYS A 448 17.38 -7.54 24.96
N THR A 449 17.79 -7.26 23.72
CA THR A 449 17.17 -7.80 22.49
C THR A 449 17.37 -9.32 22.41
N LEU A 450 16.67 -9.97 21.48
CA LEU A 450 16.87 -11.38 21.19
C LEU A 450 18.33 -11.66 20.79
N PHE A 451 18.91 -10.85 19.90
CA PHE A 451 20.29 -11.00 19.44
C PHE A 451 21.32 -10.84 20.57
N GLN A 452 21.12 -9.86 21.47
CA GLN A 452 22.00 -9.61 22.62
C GLN A 452 21.94 -10.71 23.70
N ARG A 453 20.93 -11.59 23.68
CA ARG A 453 20.90 -12.77 24.57
C ARG A 453 21.86 -13.86 24.11
N PHE A 454 22.09 -13.93 22.80
CA PHE A 454 22.93 -14.93 22.16
C PHE A 454 24.32 -14.41 21.75
N ASP A 455 24.64 -13.17 22.12
CA ASP A 455 25.85 -12.44 21.76
C ASP A 455 26.09 -12.39 20.24
N ILE A 456 25.02 -12.23 19.46
CA ILE A 456 25.07 -12.14 17.99
C ILE A 456 25.11 -10.65 17.58
N VAL A 457 26.08 -10.32 16.73
CA VAL A 457 26.32 -8.97 16.19
C VAL A 457 26.34 -9.00 14.66
N ASN A 458 26.26 -7.84 14.02
CA ASN A 458 26.49 -7.70 12.58
C ASN A 458 27.96 -8.05 12.23
N GLU A 459 28.25 -8.28 10.95
CA GLU A 459 29.60 -8.60 10.45
C GLU A 459 30.64 -7.50 10.75
N ASP A 460 30.19 -6.25 10.94
CA ASP A 460 31.04 -5.11 11.32
C ASP A 460 31.21 -4.96 12.86
N GLY A 461 30.68 -5.90 13.65
CA GLY A 461 30.69 -5.89 15.11
C GLY A 461 29.62 -5.00 15.75
N SER A 462 28.78 -4.31 14.97
CA SER A 462 27.68 -3.48 15.50
C SER A 462 26.48 -4.32 15.95
N GLU A 463 25.64 -3.76 16.82
CA GLU A 463 24.42 -4.45 17.27
C GLU A 463 23.40 -4.63 16.14
N ILE A 464 22.79 -5.81 16.06
CA ILE A 464 21.68 -6.06 15.12
C ILE A 464 20.45 -5.27 15.57
N ALA A 465 19.91 -4.46 14.67
CA ALA A 465 18.70 -3.67 14.89
C ALA A 465 17.74 -3.80 13.69
N LEU A 466 16.67 -4.56 13.90
CA LEU A 466 15.63 -4.81 12.91
C LEU A 466 14.25 -4.37 13.40
N THR A 467 13.34 -4.22 12.47
CA THR A 467 11.90 -4.09 12.74
C THR A 467 11.15 -5.27 12.14
N SER A 468 10.04 -5.66 12.76
CA SER A 468 9.14 -6.70 12.22
C SER A 468 8.68 -6.42 10.78
N HIS A 469 8.62 -5.14 10.38
CA HIS A 469 8.32 -4.76 9.00
C HIS A 469 9.44 -5.13 8.02
N GLN A 470 10.70 -5.04 8.43
CA GLN A 470 11.84 -5.39 7.58
C GLN A 470 11.87 -6.88 7.24
N LEU A 471 11.42 -7.76 8.13
CA LEU A 471 11.27 -9.20 7.84
C LEU A 471 10.31 -9.44 6.66
N ARG A 472 9.16 -8.75 6.69
CA ARG A 472 8.17 -8.81 5.60
C ARG A 472 8.72 -8.27 4.27
N VAL A 473 9.51 -7.20 4.34
CA VAL A 473 10.18 -6.60 3.17
C VAL A 473 11.19 -7.59 2.59
N TRP A 474 12.02 -8.20 3.43
CA TRP A 474 13.00 -9.20 3.03
C TRP A 474 12.35 -10.36 2.29
N LEU A 475 11.34 -11.00 2.91
CA LEU A 475 10.62 -12.13 2.29
C LEU A 475 9.98 -11.78 0.95
N SER A 476 9.42 -10.56 0.83
CA SER A 476 8.83 -10.11 -0.43
C SER A 476 9.90 -9.89 -1.50
N THR A 477 11.02 -9.25 -1.13
CA THR A 477 12.14 -8.98 -2.04
C THR A 477 12.80 -10.28 -2.49
N THR A 478 13.03 -11.23 -1.58
CA THR A 478 13.62 -12.54 -1.89
C THR A 478 12.70 -13.40 -2.75
N ALA A 479 11.38 -13.36 -2.52
CA ALA A 479 10.43 -14.08 -3.37
C ALA A 479 10.41 -13.54 -4.81
N GLU A 480 10.45 -12.21 -4.98
CA GLU A 480 10.58 -11.57 -6.29
C GLU A 480 11.91 -11.93 -6.98
N ARG A 481 13.02 -11.96 -6.23
CA ARG A 481 14.33 -12.45 -6.73
C ARG A 481 14.27 -13.90 -7.17
N GLY A 482 13.51 -14.74 -6.46
CA GLY A 482 13.25 -16.13 -6.83
C GLY A 482 12.27 -16.32 -7.99
N GLY A 483 11.78 -15.24 -8.62
CA GLY A 483 10.87 -15.30 -9.76
C GLY A 483 9.42 -15.62 -9.40
N MET A 484 9.01 -15.45 -8.14
CA MET A 484 7.62 -15.64 -7.73
C MET A 484 6.68 -14.67 -8.46
N ASP A 485 5.58 -15.19 -9.01
CA ASP A 485 4.59 -14.37 -9.67
C ASP A 485 3.98 -13.31 -8.73
N SER A 486 3.69 -12.13 -9.26
CA SER A 486 3.18 -10.99 -8.51
C SER A 486 1.83 -11.26 -7.85
N TRP A 487 0.94 -12.02 -8.48
CA TRP A 487 -0.33 -12.42 -7.88
C TRP A 487 -0.11 -13.45 -6.76
N GLN A 488 0.76 -14.43 -6.98
CA GLN A 488 1.13 -15.41 -5.96
C GLN A 488 1.74 -14.75 -4.72
N LEU A 489 2.67 -13.82 -4.91
CA LEU A 489 3.26 -13.06 -3.81
C LEU A 489 2.22 -12.20 -3.09
N ALA A 490 1.33 -11.54 -3.82
CA ALA A 490 0.26 -10.75 -3.21
C ALA A 490 -0.65 -11.63 -2.34
N LYS A 491 -1.00 -12.83 -2.82
CA LYS A 491 -1.78 -13.83 -2.08
C LYS A 491 -1.03 -14.34 -0.84
N TRP A 492 0.21 -14.78 -0.97
CA TRP A 492 1.06 -15.24 0.14
C TRP A 492 1.25 -14.16 1.22
N ALA A 493 1.42 -12.90 0.79
CA ALA A 493 1.57 -11.74 1.66
C ALA A 493 0.25 -11.19 2.24
N GLY A 494 -0.91 -11.73 1.87
CA GLY A 494 -2.23 -11.25 2.29
C GLY A 494 -2.51 -9.80 1.86
N ARG A 495 -2.13 -9.45 0.62
CA ARG A 495 -2.35 -8.11 0.03
C ARG A 495 -3.65 -8.11 -0.76
N ALA A 496 -4.45 -7.07 -0.57
CA ALA A 496 -5.72 -6.89 -1.29
C ALA A 496 -5.52 -6.47 -2.75
N ARG A 497 -4.37 -5.87 -3.09
CA ARG A 497 -4.04 -5.37 -4.42
C ARG A 497 -2.62 -5.79 -4.78
N ILE A 498 -2.42 -6.26 -6.01
CA ILE A 498 -1.10 -6.66 -6.52
C ILE A 498 -0.13 -5.46 -6.47
N GLN A 499 -0.63 -4.25 -6.75
CA GLN A 499 0.17 -3.02 -6.71
C GLN A 499 0.73 -2.69 -5.31
N ASP A 500 0.27 -3.36 -4.25
CA ASP A 500 0.86 -3.20 -2.91
C ASP A 500 2.25 -3.88 -2.83
N ASN A 501 2.61 -4.80 -3.74
CA ASN A 501 3.92 -5.47 -3.78
C ASN A 501 5.07 -4.48 -3.92
N ARG A 502 4.90 -3.44 -4.75
CA ARG A 502 5.92 -2.41 -5.05
C ARG A 502 6.45 -1.65 -3.82
N HIS A 503 5.70 -1.64 -2.71
CA HIS A 503 6.13 -1.01 -1.47
C HIS A 503 7.15 -1.86 -0.69
N TYR A 504 7.29 -3.13 -1.05
CA TYR A 504 8.11 -4.12 -0.36
C TYR A 504 9.17 -4.76 -1.26
N ASP A 505 9.13 -4.53 -2.57
CA ASP A 505 10.19 -4.91 -3.50
C ASP A 505 11.32 -3.87 -3.44
N LEU A 506 12.44 -4.24 -2.82
CA LEU A 506 13.64 -3.41 -2.73
C LEU A 506 14.78 -3.92 -3.63
N ARG A 507 14.47 -4.73 -4.66
CA ARG A 507 15.46 -5.06 -5.70
C ARG A 507 16.00 -3.79 -6.33
N THR A 508 17.29 -3.76 -6.61
CA THR A 508 17.91 -2.63 -7.31
C THR A 508 17.36 -2.53 -8.75
N PRO A 509 17.41 -1.35 -9.38
CA PRO A 509 17.04 -1.23 -10.80
C PRO A 509 17.81 -2.21 -11.70
N THR A 510 19.09 -2.42 -11.42
CA THR A 510 19.95 -3.37 -12.14
C THR A 510 19.50 -4.81 -11.94
N GLU A 511 19.13 -5.22 -10.72
CA GLU A 511 18.56 -6.55 -10.46
C GLU A 511 17.27 -6.78 -11.28
N ARG A 512 16.37 -5.80 -11.29
CA ARG A 512 15.12 -5.89 -12.08
C ARG A 512 15.38 -5.95 -13.58
N GLU A 513 16.34 -5.16 -14.07
CA GLU A 513 16.73 -5.16 -15.48
C GLU A 513 17.38 -6.48 -15.86
N ASN A 514 18.28 -7.02 -15.04
CA ASN A 514 18.91 -8.32 -15.29
C ASN A 514 17.88 -9.45 -15.33
N GLN A 515 16.89 -9.45 -14.44
CA GLN A 515 15.82 -10.45 -14.47
C GLN A 515 14.92 -10.30 -15.71
N ALA A 516 14.66 -9.07 -16.17
CA ALA A 516 13.96 -8.83 -17.44
C ALA A 516 14.81 -9.29 -18.64
N ARG A 517 16.14 -9.07 -18.60
CA ARG A 517 17.10 -9.56 -19.59
C ARG A 517 17.20 -11.08 -19.60
N GLU A 518 17.16 -11.74 -18.44
CA GLU A 518 17.12 -13.20 -18.29
C GLU A 518 15.94 -13.83 -19.03
N ILE A 519 14.77 -13.18 -18.99
CA ILE A 519 13.58 -13.59 -19.74
C ILE A 519 13.73 -13.33 -21.26
N MET A 520 14.59 -12.39 -21.65
CA MET A 520 14.81 -11.96 -23.04
C MET A 520 16.04 -12.58 -23.72
N PHE A 521 16.73 -13.57 -23.12
CA PHE A 521 17.85 -14.23 -23.82
C PHE A 521 17.34 -15.01 -25.03
N LEU A 522 17.53 -14.43 -26.20
CA LEU A 522 17.74 -15.14 -27.44
C LEU A 522 19.26 -15.12 -27.66
N ASP A 523 19.91 -16.28 -27.69
CA ASP A 523 21.37 -16.41 -27.86
C ASP A 523 21.88 -15.78 -29.16
N GLU A 524 20.99 -15.68 -30.16
CA GLU A 524 21.21 -14.99 -31.43
C GLU A 524 20.02 -14.04 -31.71
N ARG A 525 20.30 -12.92 -32.38
CA ARG A 525 19.25 -11.97 -32.80
C ARG A 525 18.24 -12.69 -33.70
N PRO A 526 16.93 -12.68 -33.37
CA PRO A 526 15.93 -13.39 -34.16
C PRO A 526 15.81 -12.78 -35.55
N THR A 527 15.64 -13.63 -36.56
CA THR A 527 15.21 -13.19 -37.90
C THR A 527 13.86 -12.46 -37.83
N ALA A 528 13.54 -11.61 -38.80
CA ALA A 528 12.26 -10.88 -38.83
C ALA A 528 11.04 -11.81 -38.67
N LEU A 529 11.08 -13.01 -39.26
CA LEU A 529 10.01 -14.00 -39.12
C LEU A 529 9.92 -14.58 -37.70
N GLN A 530 11.05 -14.87 -37.06
CA GLN A 530 11.08 -15.35 -35.67
C GLN A 530 10.59 -14.27 -34.71
N ALA A 531 11.02 -13.02 -34.91
CA ALA A 531 10.54 -11.88 -34.12
C ALA A 531 9.01 -11.76 -34.20
N ILE A 532 8.43 -11.84 -35.40
CA ILE A 532 6.97 -11.83 -35.60
C ILE A 532 6.29 -12.99 -34.88
N LYS A 533 6.80 -14.22 -35.00
CA LYS A 533 6.22 -15.41 -34.35
C LYS A 533 6.30 -15.33 -32.82
N LEU A 534 7.28 -14.61 -32.28
CA LEU A 534 7.47 -14.37 -30.85
C LEU A 534 6.80 -13.09 -30.33
N ASN A 535 6.06 -12.36 -31.19
CA ASN A 535 5.49 -11.03 -30.88
C ASN A 535 6.53 -10.01 -30.41
N LEU A 536 7.75 -10.07 -30.97
CA LEU A 536 8.82 -9.10 -30.75
C LEU A 536 8.78 -8.00 -31.83
N PRO A 537 9.20 -6.76 -31.51
CA PRO A 537 9.35 -5.71 -32.52
C PRO A 537 10.34 -6.11 -33.62
N VAL A 538 9.99 -5.83 -34.87
CA VAL A 538 10.88 -6.01 -36.02
C VAL A 538 11.55 -4.67 -36.33
N SER A 539 12.88 -4.64 -36.26
CA SER A 539 13.65 -3.45 -36.61
C SER A 539 13.81 -3.30 -38.13
N TYR A 540 14.16 -2.10 -38.59
CA TYR A 540 14.49 -1.87 -40.00
C TYR A 540 15.71 -2.68 -40.47
N GLU A 541 16.70 -2.90 -39.59
CA GLU A 541 17.86 -3.73 -39.89
C GLU A 541 17.47 -5.20 -40.17
N ASP A 542 16.48 -5.74 -39.43
CA ASP A 542 15.97 -7.10 -39.67
C ASP A 542 15.29 -7.22 -41.05
N LEU A 543 14.94 -6.09 -41.67
CA LEU A 543 14.39 -5.99 -43.01
C LEU A 543 15.43 -5.63 -44.09
N GLY A 544 16.70 -5.52 -43.73
CA GLY A 544 17.80 -5.15 -44.64
C GLY A 544 17.94 -3.65 -44.89
N LEU A 545 17.35 -2.80 -44.03
CA LEU A 545 17.51 -1.34 -44.10
C LEU A 545 18.48 -0.85 -43.03
N ASN A 546 19.51 -0.10 -43.43
CA ASN A 546 20.46 0.53 -42.52
C ASN A 546 19.89 1.83 -41.93
N ARG A 547 18.88 1.69 -41.05
CA ARG A 547 18.23 2.81 -40.35
C ARG A 547 17.81 2.37 -38.96
N MET A 548 17.96 3.24 -37.96
CA MET A 548 17.40 2.97 -36.63
C MET A 548 15.88 3.10 -36.62
N GLY A 549 15.20 2.17 -35.95
CA GLY A 549 13.76 2.20 -35.73
C GLY A 549 13.10 0.85 -35.99
N ILE A 550 11.77 0.84 -35.86
CA ILE A 550 10.94 -0.35 -35.99
C ILE A 550 10.00 -0.21 -37.17
N ALA A 551 9.76 -1.31 -37.89
CA ALA A 551 8.78 -1.34 -38.96
C ALA A 551 7.36 -1.56 -38.41
N ASP A 552 6.39 -0.87 -38.99
CA ASP A 552 4.99 -0.99 -38.57
C ASP A 552 4.33 -2.21 -39.20
N VAL A 553 3.60 -2.98 -38.40
CA VAL A 553 2.82 -4.12 -38.90
C VAL A 553 1.62 -3.62 -39.71
N THR A 554 1.42 -4.16 -40.90
CA THR A 554 0.28 -3.87 -41.77
C THR A 554 -0.57 -5.12 -42.02
N GLU A 555 -1.68 -4.98 -42.76
CA GLU A 555 -2.54 -6.13 -43.10
C GLU A 555 -1.81 -7.22 -43.91
N TYR A 556 -0.90 -6.83 -44.81
CA TYR A 556 -0.24 -7.72 -45.78
C TYR A 556 1.25 -7.93 -45.53
N GLY A 557 1.83 -7.36 -44.48
CA GLY A 557 3.28 -7.34 -44.30
C GLY A 557 3.75 -6.27 -43.33
N MET A 558 4.89 -5.63 -43.62
CA MET A 558 5.49 -4.58 -42.77
C MET A 558 5.71 -3.29 -43.58
N CYS A 559 5.42 -2.14 -42.98
CA CYS A 559 5.67 -0.82 -43.55
C CYS A 559 7.00 -0.28 -43.03
N THR A 560 7.85 0.18 -43.95
CA THR A 560 9.11 0.84 -43.63
C THR A 560 9.06 2.34 -43.84
N HIS A 561 7.86 2.93 -43.95
CA HIS A 561 7.69 4.37 -44.07
C HIS A 561 8.13 5.10 -42.79
N ASP A 562 8.80 6.24 -42.94
CA ASP A 562 9.18 7.07 -41.81
C ASP A 562 8.05 8.01 -41.39
N TYR A 563 7.16 7.51 -40.53
CA TYR A 563 6.04 8.31 -40.03
C TYR A 563 6.45 9.51 -39.16
N ALA A 564 7.70 9.55 -38.67
CA ALA A 564 8.20 10.72 -37.95
C ALA A 564 8.55 11.88 -38.90
N MET A 565 8.96 11.57 -40.13
CA MET A 565 9.32 12.56 -41.14
C MET A 565 8.13 13.00 -42.00
N SER A 566 7.23 12.08 -42.35
CA SER A 566 6.08 12.40 -43.22
C SER A 566 4.89 11.46 -43.01
N PRO A 567 3.65 11.89 -43.29
CA PRO A 567 2.51 11.00 -43.36
C PRO A 567 2.55 10.13 -44.64
N CYS A 568 1.91 8.97 -44.60
CA CYS A 568 1.82 8.05 -45.74
C CYS A 568 1.05 8.68 -46.92
N VAL A 569 1.73 8.82 -48.06
CA VAL A 569 1.13 9.34 -49.30
C VAL A 569 0.36 8.31 -50.13
N LYS A 570 0.41 7.03 -49.72
CA LYS A 570 -0.24 5.91 -50.43
C LYS A 570 -1.62 5.57 -49.88
N GLY A 571 -2.01 6.14 -48.74
CA GLY A 571 -3.36 5.96 -48.17
C GLY A 571 -3.77 4.50 -47.95
N GLY A 572 -2.83 3.61 -47.63
CA GLY A 572 -3.09 2.17 -47.44
C GLY A 572 -2.99 1.30 -48.70
N GLU A 573 -2.59 1.84 -49.85
CA GLU A 573 -2.25 1.08 -51.06
C GLU A 573 -0.89 0.34 -50.93
N CYS A 574 -0.75 -0.48 -49.88
CA CYS A 574 0.51 -1.13 -49.49
C CYS A 574 1.03 -2.10 -50.56
N MET A 575 0.15 -2.84 -51.24
CA MET A 575 0.51 -3.88 -52.22
C MET A 575 1.08 -3.36 -53.55
N ILE A 576 1.25 -2.05 -53.67
CA ILE A 576 1.91 -1.37 -54.80
C ILE A 576 2.97 -0.36 -54.31
N CYS A 577 3.28 -0.35 -53.01
CA CYS A 577 4.20 0.60 -52.38
C CYS A 577 5.62 0.01 -52.28
N LYS A 578 6.64 0.77 -52.71
CA LYS A 578 8.06 0.38 -52.55
C LYS A 578 8.55 0.30 -51.10
N GLU A 579 7.85 0.94 -50.18
CA GLU A 579 8.20 1.01 -48.75
C GLU A 579 7.45 -0.06 -47.94
N HIS A 580 6.79 -1.00 -48.62
CA HIS A 580 6.10 -2.11 -47.99
C HIS A 580 6.77 -3.43 -48.36
N VAL A 581 6.90 -4.31 -47.38
CA VAL A 581 7.50 -5.63 -47.55
C VAL A 581 6.55 -6.73 -47.15
N CYS A 582 6.53 -7.81 -47.95
CA CYS A 582 5.89 -9.06 -47.59
C CYS A 582 6.96 -10.05 -47.12
N ILE A 583 6.72 -10.75 -46.00
CA ILE A 583 7.65 -11.75 -45.47
C ILE A 583 7.04 -13.13 -45.66
N LYS A 584 7.75 -14.04 -46.34
CA LYS A 584 7.27 -15.42 -46.51
C LYS A 584 7.21 -16.13 -45.16
N GLY A 585 6.07 -16.76 -44.87
CA GLY A 585 5.81 -17.42 -43.59
C GLY A 585 5.11 -16.57 -42.54
N MET A 586 4.87 -15.28 -42.82
CA MET A 586 4.14 -14.40 -41.92
C MET A 586 2.70 -14.91 -41.71
N PRO A 587 2.23 -15.07 -40.46
CA PRO A 587 0.91 -15.65 -40.17
C PRO A 587 -0.23 -14.89 -40.85
N ASN A 588 -1.15 -15.63 -41.50
CA ASN A 588 -2.36 -15.13 -42.17
C ASN A 588 -2.13 -14.16 -43.35
N THR A 589 -0.89 -13.79 -43.69
CA THR A 589 -0.59 -12.82 -44.75
C THR A 589 -0.99 -13.34 -46.13
N LEU A 590 -0.65 -14.59 -46.46
CA LEU A 590 -0.94 -15.16 -47.78
C LEU A 590 -2.45 -15.25 -48.06
N GLU A 591 -3.24 -15.66 -47.06
CA GLU A 591 -4.70 -15.73 -47.16
C GLU A 591 -5.33 -14.35 -47.40
N ARG A 592 -4.83 -13.32 -46.71
CA ARG A 592 -5.27 -11.93 -46.92
C ARG A 592 -4.95 -11.44 -48.33
N ILE A 593 -3.76 -11.75 -48.84
CA ILE A 593 -3.35 -11.39 -50.21
C ILE A 593 -4.24 -12.09 -51.25
N LYS A 594 -4.58 -13.38 -51.06
CA LYS A 594 -5.53 -14.10 -51.93
C LYS A 594 -6.90 -13.44 -51.95
N ARG A 595 -7.42 -13.07 -50.78
CA ARG A 595 -8.70 -12.38 -50.66
C ARG A 595 -8.69 -11.01 -51.34
N LEU A 596 -7.59 -10.26 -51.22
CA LEU A 596 -7.41 -9.00 -51.92
C LEU A 596 -7.35 -9.21 -53.45
N GLU A 597 -6.68 -10.26 -53.92
CA GLU A 597 -6.64 -10.60 -55.36
C GLU A 597 -8.04 -10.79 -55.93
N GLU A 598 -8.89 -11.58 -55.28
CA GLU A 598 -10.27 -11.83 -55.71
C GLU A 598 -11.10 -10.55 -55.79
N LEU A 599 -10.98 -9.69 -54.78
CA LEU A 599 -11.68 -8.40 -54.74
C LEU A 599 -11.23 -7.49 -55.88
N VAL A 600 -9.92 -7.33 -56.08
CA VAL A 600 -9.37 -6.46 -57.14
C VAL A 600 -9.66 -7.04 -58.53
N ALA A 601 -9.63 -8.36 -58.70
CA ALA A 601 -10.00 -9.01 -59.97
C ALA A 601 -11.46 -8.75 -60.34
N THR A 602 -12.37 -8.85 -59.37
CA THR A 602 -13.80 -8.54 -59.58
C THR A 602 -14.00 -7.08 -60.00
N GLN A 603 -13.31 -6.15 -59.33
CA GLN A 603 -13.35 -4.72 -59.69
C GLN A 603 -12.77 -4.46 -61.09
N PHE A 604 -11.70 -5.17 -61.45
CA PHE A 604 -11.07 -5.04 -62.77
C PHE A 604 -11.98 -5.48 -63.91
N GLU A 605 -12.68 -6.61 -63.77
CA GLU A 605 -13.64 -7.08 -64.79
C GLU A 605 -14.85 -6.16 -64.92
N LYS A 606 -15.33 -5.59 -63.81
CA LYS A 606 -16.35 -4.55 -63.85
C LYS A 606 -15.86 -3.31 -64.60
N ALA A 607 -14.66 -2.83 -64.29
CA ALA A 607 -14.08 -1.66 -64.96
C ALA A 607 -13.91 -1.89 -66.48
N LYS A 608 -13.55 -3.10 -66.91
CA LYS A 608 -13.50 -3.45 -68.35
C LYS A 608 -14.88 -3.40 -69.00
N THR A 609 -15.90 -3.92 -68.32
CA THR A 609 -17.28 -3.90 -68.82
C THR A 609 -17.76 -2.45 -69.00
N ASP A 610 -17.56 -1.62 -67.97
CA ASP A 610 -17.92 -0.20 -67.98
C ASP A 610 -17.15 0.58 -69.07
N ALA A 611 -15.87 0.27 -69.28
CA ALA A 611 -15.07 0.86 -70.36
C ALA A 611 -15.57 0.45 -71.76
N SER A 612 -16.02 -0.81 -71.92
CA SER A 612 -16.53 -1.31 -73.21
C SER A 612 -17.85 -0.64 -73.64
N VAL A 613 -18.66 -0.21 -72.68
CA VAL A 613 -19.91 0.53 -72.93
C VAL A 613 -19.73 2.06 -72.86
N GLY A 614 -18.49 2.54 -72.79
CA GLY A 614 -18.15 3.96 -72.91
C GLY A 614 -18.40 4.81 -71.66
N VAL A 615 -18.44 4.21 -70.46
CA VAL A 615 -18.56 4.98 -69.21
C VAL A 615 -17.34 5.87 -69.02
N PHE A 616 -17.57 7.18 -68.85
CA PHE A 616 -16.51 8.17 -68.69
C PHE A 616 -15.57 7.84 -67.52
N GLY A 617 -14.28 7.72 -67.80
CA GLY A 617 -13.22 7.48 -66.81
C GLY A 617 -12.99 6.00 -66.42
N ALA A 618 -13.78 5.06 -66.95
CA ALA A 618 -13.60 3.63 -66.68
C ALA A 618 -12.27 3.07 -67.24
N ASP A 619 -11.78 3.62 -68.34
CA ASP A 619 -10.47 3.33 -68.96
C ASP A 619 -9.29 3.51 -67.99
N ARG A 620 -9.34 4.55 -67.14
CA ARG A 620 -8.32 4.81 -66.11
C ARG A 620 -8.34 3.75 -65.01
N TRP A 621 -9.53 3.29 -64.62
CA TRP A 621 -9.70 2.23 -63.64
C TRP A 621 -9.23 0.89 -64.15
N VAL A 622 -9.47 0.56 -65.42
CA VAL A 622 -8.88 -0.63 -66.07
C VAL A 622 -7.36 -0.60 -65.94
N THR A 623 -6.72 0.53 -66.28
CA THR A 623 -5.26 0.66 -66.19
C THR A 623 -4.75 0.50 -64.75
N HIS A 624 -5.37 1.19 -63.79
CA HIS A 624 -4.95 1.16 -62.39
C HIS A 624 -5.16 -0.22 -61.73
N LEU A 625 -6.34 -0.81 -61.89
CA LEU A 625 -6.67 -2.11 -61.29
C LEU A 625 -5.89 -3.24 -61.95
N GLY A 626 -5.67 -3.18 -63.27
CA GLY A 626 -4.80 -4.15 -63.96
C GLY A 626 -3.38 -4.12 -63.43
N TRP A 627 -2.82 -2.92 -63.20
CA TRP A 627 -1.51 -2.74 -62.57
C TRP A 627 -1.47 -3.31 -61.15
N LYS A 628 -2.43 -2.93 -60.30
CA LYS A 628 -2.53 -3.40 -58.91
C LYS A 628 -2.66 -4.93 -58.85
N LEU A 629 -3.52 -5.51 -59.68
CA LEU A 629 -3.75 -6.95 -59.75
C LEU A 629 -2.49 -7.72 -60.17
N ALA A 630 -1.70 -7.19 -61.11
CA ALA A 630 -0.45 -7.79 -61.52
C ALA A 630 0.57 -7.87 -60.36
N HIS A 631 0.67 -6.81 -59.54
CA HIS A 631 1.57 -6.79 -58.38
C HIS A 631 1.12 -7.74 -57.28
N ILE A 632 -0.18 -7.75 -56.96
CA ILE A 632 -0.77 -8.68 -55.99
C ILE A 632 -0.51 -10.13 -56.41
N ARG A 633 -0.78 -10.47 -57.68
CA ARG A 633 -0.52 -11.82 -58.22
C ARG A 633 0.95 -12.19 -58.15
N THR A 634 1.83 -11.27 -58.50
CA THR A 634 3.28 -11.51 -58.46
C THR A 634 3.75 -11.79 -57.03
N GLN A 635 3.30 -10.98 -56.06
CA GLN A 635 3.63 -11.18 -54.65
C GLN A 635 3.07 -12.50 -54.12
N ARG A 636 1.81 -12.84 -54.44
CA ARG A 636 1.22 -14.14 -54.08
C ARG A 636 2.05 -15.30 -54.63
N VAL A 637 2.37 -15.28 -55.94
CA VAL A 637 3.12 -16.36 -56.59
C VAL A 637 4.51 -16.51 -55.97
N ARG A 638 5.18 -15.41 -55.62
CA ARG A 638 6.47 -15.47 -54.91
C ARG A 638 6.34 -16.05 -53.50
N LEU A 639 5.31 -15.65 -52.75
CA LEU A 639 5.04 -16.21 -51.42
C LEU A 639 4.69 -17.71 -51.47
N GLU A 640 4.04 -18.18 -52.53
CA GLU A 640 3.67 -19.60 -52.72
C GLU A 640 4.79 -20.45 -53.30
N SER A 641 5.70 -19.86 -54.09
CA SER A 641 6.77 -20.57 -54.78
C SER A 641 7.69 -21.31 -53.80
N SER A 642 7.96 -22.58 -54.09
CA SER A 642 8.96 -23.39 -53.36
C SER A 642 10.37 -22.82 -53.44
N ASP A 643 10.66 -22.04 -54.47
CA ASP A 643 11.99 -21.46 -54.72
C ASP A 643 12.28 -20.23 -53.85
N THR A 644 11.26 -19.70 -53.17
CA THR A 644 11.40 -18.58 -52.23
C THR A 644 11.60 -19.13 -50.82
N PRO A 645 12.73 -18.88 -50.13
CA PRO A 645 12.98 -19.38 -48.78
C PRO A 645 11.98 -18.85 -47.75
N GLU A 646 11.74 -19.63 -46.70
CA GLU A 646 10.94 -19.18 -45.55
C GLU A 646 11.64 -18.00 -44.85
N GLY A 647 10.89 -16.95 -44.51
CA GLY A 647 11.45 -15.71 -43.98
C GLY A 647 12.03 -14.76 -45.03
N ALA A 648 11.98 -15.12 -46.33
CA ALA A 648 12.41 -14.22 -47.40
C ALA A 648 11.57 -12.93 -47.42
N ILE A 649 12.26 -11.81 -47.66
CA ILE A 649 11.69 -10.47 -47.66
C ILE A 649 11.47 -10.03 -49.11
N LEU A 650 10.20 -9.80 -49.44
CA LEU A 650 9.77 -9.48 -50.79
C LEU A 650 9.39 -8.01 -50.90
N TRP A 651 10.19 -7.28 -51.66
CA TRP A 651 10.00 -5.85 -51.94
C TRP A 651 9.28 -5.63 -53.25
N ILE A 652 8.58 -4.49 -53.34
CA ILE A 652 8.09 -3.98 -54.62
C ILE A 652 9.20 -3.10 -55.22
N PRO A 653 9.64 -3.37 -56.46
CA PRO A 653 10.71 -2.58 -57.07
C PRO A 653 10.34 -1.09 -57.17
N PRO A 654 11.28 -0.15 -56.91
CA PRO A 654 11.00 1.28 -56.95
C PRO A 654 10.45 1.79 -58.30
N GLU A 655 10.77 1.12 -59.40
CA GLU A 655 10.28 1.45 -60.74
C GLU A 655 8.77 1.28 -60.84
N HIS A 656 8.24 0.34 -60.05
CA HIS A 656 6.85 -0.06 -60.02
C HIS A 656 6.00 0.73 -59.02
N ASP A 657 6.62 1.61 -58.24
CA ASP A 657 5.94 2.47 -57.29
C ASP A 657 5.20 3.61 -58.02
N PRO A 658 3.86 3.70 -57.93
CA PRO A 658 3.12 4.74 -58.60
C PRO A 658 3.34 6.08 -57.88
N SER A 659 4.15 6.95 -58.49
CA SER A 659 4.37 8.33 -58.03
C SER A 659 3.52 9.30 -58.87
N PRO A 660 2.60 10.07 -58.25
CA PRO A 660 1.85 11.12 -58.93
C PRO A 660 2.76 12.15 -59.61
N ILE A 661 3.90 12.46 -58.98
CA ILE A 661 4.93 13.38 -59.51
C ILE A 661 5.57 12.76 -60.76
N LYS A 662 5.99 11.49 -60.69
CA LYS A 662 6.59 10.78 -61.83
C LYS A 662 5.64 10.77 -63.02
N ARG A 663 4.37 10.41 -62.80
CA ARG A 663 3.33 10.43 -63.85
C ARG A 663 3.09 11.83 -64.42
N SER A 664 3.04 12.86 -63.57
CA SER A 664 2.85 14.25 -64.02
C SER A 664 4.04 14.78 -64.82
N LEU A 665 5.26 14.37 -64.49
CA LEU A 665 6.46 14.72 -65.25
C LEU A 665 6.48 14.02 -66.61
N GLU A 666 6.17 12.73 -66.64
CA GLU A 666 6.10 11.94 -67.88
C GLU A 666 5.02 12.45 -68.84
N GLN A 667 3.84 12.82 -68.34
CA GLN A 667 2.76 13.44 -69.14
C GLN A 667 3.14 14.78 -69.76
N ARG A 668 4.10 15.50 -69.15
CA ARG A 668 4.61 16.78 -69.65
C ARG A 668 5.89 16.61 -70.48
N HIS A 669 6.27 15.38 -70.82
CA HIS A 669 7.53 15.04 -71.47
C HIS A 669 8.78 15.57 -70.74
N LEU A 670 8.69 15.70 -69.41
CA LEU A 670 9.78 16.12 -68.54
C LEU A 670 10.52 14.88 -68.01
N LYS A 671 11.83 15.01 -67.79
CA LYS A 671 12.65 13.93 -67.24
C LYS A 671 12.16 13.56 -65.84
N SER A 672 11.81 12.30 -65.64
CA SER A 672 11.38 11.75 -64.34
C SER A 672 12.55 11.27 -63.48
N LYS A 673 13.75 11.20 -64.03
CA LYS A 673 15.01 10.94 -63.31
C LYS A 673 15.80 12.24 -63.20
N PRO A 674 16.41 12.53 -62.03
CA PRO A 674 17.31 13.66 -61.88
C PRO A 674 18.51 13.54 -62.83
N ASN A 675 19.08 14.67 -63.24
CA ASN A 675 20.25 14.68 -64.12
C ASN A 675 21.48 14.24 -63.32
N GLU A 676 22.04 13.07 -63.64
CA GLU A 676 23.20 12.49 -62.92
C GLU A 676 24.42 13.43 -62.92
N ASN A 677 24.54 14.32 -63.91
CA ASN A 677 25.60 15.34 -64.00
C ASN A 677 25.41 16.54 -63.04
N ARG A 678 24.37 16.54 -62.20
CA ARG A 678 24.10 17.56 -61.17
C ARG A 678 23.88 16.94 -59.79
N LEU A 679 24.35 15.72 -59.57
CA LEU A 679 24.39 15.14 -58.23
C LEU A 679 25.43 15.91 -57.42
N VAL A 680 25.00 16.46 -56.29
CA VAL A 680 25.86 17.06 -55.27
C VAL A 680 26.61 15.90 -54.61
N ASP A 681 27.92 16.05 -54.41
CA ASP A 681 28.73 14.99 -53.80
C ASP A 681 28.18 14.69 -52.40
N PHE A 682 28.14 13.41 -52.02
CA PHE A 682 27.60 12.99 -50.73
C PHE A 682 28.33 13.68 -49.56
N SER A 683 29.62 14.01 -49.75
CA SER A 683 30.44 14.78 -48.82
C SER A 683 29.94 16.22 -48.60
N GLU A 684 29.43 16.89 -49.65
CA GLU A 684 28.85 18.23 -49.53
C GLU A 684 27.51 18.21 -48.77
N VAL A 685 26.71 17.15 -48.93
CA VAL A 685 25.46 16.97 -48.17
C VAL A 685 25.75 16.72 -46.68
N ILE A 686 26.78 15.93 -46.37
CA ILE A 686 27.24 15.71 -44.98
C ILE A 686 27.72 17.01 -44.33
N ALA A 687 28.46 17.84 -45.08
CA ALA A 687 28.93 19.14 -44.62
C ALA A 687 27.76 20.10 -44.32
N LEU A 688 26.71 20.10 -45.16
CA LEU A 688 25.50 20.91 -44.95
C LEU A 688 24.66 20.46 -43.75
N LEU A 689 24.68 19.17 -43.41
CA LEU A 689 23.98 18.60 -42.26
C LEU A 689 24.79 18.73 -40.95
N GLY A 690 25.97 19.35 -40.98
CA GLY A 690 26.82 19.58 -39.81
C GLY A 690 27.45 18.30 -39.23
N ALA A 691 27.36 17.17 -39.94
CA ALA A 691 27.92 15.89 -39.53
C ALA A 691 29.38 15.75 -40.00
N SER A 692 30.21 16.76 -39.72
CA SER A 692 31.65 16.66 -39.96
C SER A 692 32.31 16.16 -38.69
N GLY A 693 32.47 14.83 -38.57
CA GLY A 693 33.32 14.19 -37.57
C GLY A 693 32.60 13.71 -36.29
N ALA A 694 32.16 12.45 -36.32
CA ALA A 694 32.09 11.58 -35.17
C ALA A 694 32.49 10.17 -35.60
#